data_AF-A0A352A7Z1-F1
#
_entry.id   AF-A0A352A7Z1-F1
#
_cell.length_a   1.000
_cell.length_b   1.000
_cell.length_c   1.000
_cell.angle_alpha   90.00
_cell.angle_beta   90.00
_cell.angle_gamma   90.00
#
_symmetry.space_group_name_H-M   'P 1'
#
loop_
_entity.id
_entity.type
_entity.pdbx_description
1 polymer ?
#
loop_
_entity_poly.entity_id
_entity_poly.type
_entity_poly.pdbx_seq_one_letter_code
_entity_poly.pdbx_strand_id
1 'polypeptide(L)'
;SDYNNRVRKSSKLLLCKGTDDLYDTDIFEYNMKNTDYISSDSFDSPYNIVYNQPYAKFNGYSDDPSAIRLENFDFSYTITDVNINAFIKKNDDNKTFNCIIDPAYMYNIPLYHNTEDMCKFNINGTNIKADTLSFNAVVEEIDKTKFDSIGSDYVYSQINVKNLEVHYQIDNDKYTYKNVATLSNYTPITENTNQVLNETIDLTFSSGEKDHNMQKVYDSLVKYIPDILNQKVTGIILLDLDFDTFPELLVTTKNTFTDQNGVTNDCADVAIYKIEESGFKYIDTIYNYDTTIDGSSNILAIKNLDNGSKAWFNMSYKNRFTGAIEDVDYLFTLSDDKLNFTEIFRTEVIKDNNASNDSNTNYYYLGKLMEFGIKKEYSDYYDGVADIYTWNDYSSMYGTWALIASVKQDYCKEMRDNVFDLYSDWLKNAEYYDGQIVLTNRMLNHELAYLVDSYYLGNYSPEKSSFYFEFIGGFAKPVIYLYPKKETDVNVTIDLDGALTCTYPKYKNGWNVTAKPDGTLINKDDTREYSYLYWEGIGETKWDMSKGFVVKGNKTIEFLQEKLEYLGLTAKELNEFIVYWLPQMHNNKYNLITFQTDVYEQSAKLNISPKPDSMLRIFMVFKGLDEFVNIEEQELSLFERNGFTVVEWGGIEIK
;
A
#
# COMPACT_ATOMS: atom_id res chain seq x y z
N SER A 1 15.86 -9.24 -20.18
CA SER A 1 14.69 -8.41 -20.53
C SER A 1 14.31 -7.46 -19.41
N ASP A 2 14.49 -7.83 -18.13
CA ASP A 2 14.04 -7.02 -16.98
C ASP A 2 14.86 -5.76 -16.65
N TYR A 3 15.97 -5.49 -17.34
CA TYR A 3 16.83 -4.33 -17.05
C TYR A 3 16.42 -3.03 -17.74
N ASN A 4 15.46 -3.04 -18.67
CA ASN A 4 15.37 -1.96 -19.67
C ASN A 4 14.37 -0.83 -19.36
N ASN A 5 13.62 -0.90 -18.26
CA ASN A 5 12.62 0.11 -17.91
C ASN A 5 12.44 0.20 -16.40
N ARG A 6 13.55 0.25 -15.65
CA ARG A 6 13.46 0.34 -14.19
C ARG A 6 14.20 1.54 -13.64
N VAL A 7 13.58 2.21 -12.70
CA VAL A 7 14.14 3.38 -12.00
C VAL A 7 14.01 3.17 -10.51
N ARG A 8 14.67 4.02 -9.72
CA ARG A 8 14.55 4.00 -8.26
C ARG A 8 14.42 5.41 -7.70
N LYS A 9 13.93 5.50 -6.47
CA LYS A 9 13.98 6.74 -5.68
C LYS A 9 15.42 6.99 -5.23
N SER A 10 15.76 8.27 -5.01
CA SER A 10 17.00 8.63 -4.32
C SER A 10 16.98 8.06 -2.90
N SER A 11 18.09 7.48 -2.47
CA SER A 11 18.33 7.09 -1.07
C SER A 11 18.53 8.31 -0.16
N LYS A 12 18.50 9.54 -0.71
CA LYS A 12 18.79 10.81 -0.05
C LYS A 12 20.23 10.92 0.49
N LEU A 13 21.09 9.95 0.17
CA LEU A 13 22.44 9.82 0.70
C LEU A 13 23.35 10.95 0.21
N LEU A 14 24.05 11.59 1.17
CA LEU A 14 25.05 12.62 0.93
C LEU A 14 26.19 12.47 1.95
N LEU A 15 27.41 12.34 1.46
CA LEU A 15 28.64 12.23 2.25
C LEU A 15 29.62 13.33 1.85
N CYS A 16 30.35 13.89 2.82
CA CYS A 16 31.29 14.97 2.61
C CYS A 16 32.68 14.64 3.17
N LYS A 17 33.72 14.86 2.36
CA LYS A 17 35.09 14.53 2.75
C LYS A 17 35.57 15.42 3.89
N GLY A 18 36.03 14.79 4.98
CA GLY A 18 36.60 15.49 6.13
C GLY A 18 35.58 15.94 7.17
N THR A 19 34.30 15.65 6.95
CA THR A 19 33.22 15.88 7.91
C THR A 19 32.42 14.62 8.20
N ASP A 20 32.31 13.71 7.22
CA ASP A 20 31.67 12.41 7.39
C ASP A 20 32.70 11.28 7.43
N ASP A 21 32.70 10.50 8.52
CA ASP A 21 33.57 9.32 8.70
C ASP A 21 33.26 8.21 7.69
N LEU A 22 32.08 8.24 7.05
CA LEU A 22 31.64 7.27 6.06
C LEU A 22 32.01 7.64 4.61
N TYR A 23 32.65 8.78 4.35
CA TYR A 23 32.91 9.30 3.00
C TYR A 23 33.56 8.29 2.03
N ASP A 24 34.48 7.46 2.53
CA ASP A 24 35.19 6.43 1.75
C ASP A 24 34.63 5.00 1.96
N THR A 25 33.42 4.86 2.52
CA THR A 25 32.81 3.55 2.82
C THR A 25 31.90 3.02 1.71
N ASP A 26 31.75 1.69 1.65
CA ASP A 26 30.90 0.94 0.70
C ASP A 26 29.39 1.21 0.85
N ILE A 27 28.96 2.17 1.66
CA ILE A 27 27.55 2.46 1.92
C ILE A 27 26.78 2.87 0.66
N PHE A 28 27.42 3.58 -0.28
CA PHE A 28 26.83 3.88 -1.59
C PHE A 28 26.63 2.60 -2.40
N GLU A 29 27.64 1.73 -2.48
CA GLU A 29 27.50 0.45 -3.19
C GLU A 29 26.45 -0.45 -2.53
N TYR A 30 26.43 -0.51 -1.19
CA TYR A 30 25.43 -1.25 -0.43
C TYR A 30 24.02 -0.72 -0.69
N ASN A 31 23.77 0.57 -0.54
CA ASN A 31 22.45 1.14 -0.77
C ASN A 31 22.04 1.00 -2.24
N MET A 32 22.92 1.26 -3.21
CA MET A 32 22.61 1.07 -4.62
C MET A 32 22.31 -0.39 -4.98
N LYS A 33 22.93 -1.36 -4.30
CA LYS A 33 22.68 -2.80 -4.48
C LYS A 33 21.37 -3.26 -3.84
N ASN A 34 20.98 -2.68 -2.71
CA ASN A 34 19.78 -3.08 -1.96
C ASN A 34 18.57 -2.17 -2.20
N THR A 35 18.72 -1.06 -2.94
CA THR A 35 17.56 -0.24 -3.34
C THR A 35 16.86 -0.91 -4.49
N ASP A 36 15.57 -1.18 -4.32
CA ASP A 36 14.78 -1.80 -5.37
C ASP A 36 14.61 -0.89 -6.57
N TYR A 37 14.80 -1.48 -7.75
CA TYR A 37 14.49 -0.87 -9.02
C TYR A 37 13.08 -1.31 -9.42
N ILE A 38 12.18 -0.34 -9.54
CA ILE A 38 10.79 -0.55 -9.91
C ILE A 38 10.56 -0.19 -11.37
N SER A 39 9.54 -0.77 -12.00
CA SER A 39 9.15 -0.42 -13.37
C SER A 39 8.92 1.10 -13.48
N SER A 40 9.42 1.72 -14.54
CA SER A 40 9.16 3.13 -14.86
C SER A 40 7.67 3.45 -14.94
N ASP A 41 6.87 2.47 -15.37
CA ASP A 41 5.41 2.59 -15.50
C ASP A 41 4.68 2.56 -14.15
N SER A 42 5.35 2.03 -13.11
CA SER A 42 4.83 1.93 -11.74
C SER A 42 5.49 2.95 -10.80
N PHE A 43 6.39 3.80 -11.31
CA PHE A 43 7.10 4.78 -10.51
C PHE A 43 6.21 6.00 -10.23
N ASP A 44 5.83 6.18 -8.97
CA ASP A 44 5.02 7.32 -8.57
C ASP A 44 5.88 8.60 -8.41
N SER A 45 5.40 9.68 -9.02
CA SER A 45 6.04 10.99 -8.97
C SER A 45 4.98 12.10 -9.01
N PRO A 46 5.14 13.18 -8.23
CA PRO A 46 4.25 14.34 -8.33
C PRO A 46 4.47 15.14 -9.63
N TYR A 47 5.51 14.81 -10.40
CA TYR A 47 5.85 15.49 -11.65
C TYR A 47 5.39 14.71 -12.87
N ASN A 48 5.11 15.41 -13.97
CA ASN A 48 4.81 14.80 -15.25
C ASN A 48 6.09 14.27 -15.92
N ILE A 49 6.24 12.95 -15.99
CA ILE A 49 7.40 12.26 -16.55
C ILE A 49 7.02 11.63 -17.89
N VAL A 50 7.79 11.93 -18.93
CA VAL A 50 7.68 11.30 -20.24
C VAL A 50 8.92 10.46 -20.50
N TYR A 51 8.78 9.14 -20.43
CA TYR A 51 9.84 8.20 -20.74
C TYR A 51 10.02 8.06 -22.26
N ASN A 52 11.26 8.13 -22.73
CA ASN A 52 11.61 7.84 -24.12
C ASN A 52 11.79 6.33 -24.30
N GLN A 53 11.61 5.82 -25.51
CA GLN A 53 11.74 4.39 -25.82
C GLN A 53 13.17 3.90 -25.54
N PRO A 54 13.41 3.10 -24.48
CA PRO A 54 14.75 2.64 -24.14
C PRO A 54 15.28 1.71 -25.21
N TYR A 55 16.60 1.74 -25.43
CA TYR A 55 17.29 0.85 -26.35
C TYR A 55 18.40 0.09 -25.62
N ALA A 56 18.48 -1.23 -25.84
CA ALA A 56 19.57 -2.05 -25.35
C ALA A 56 20.09 -2.97 -26.46
N LYS A 57 21.42 -3.00 -26.62
CA LYS A 57 22.15 -3.91 -27.50
C LYS A 57 23.03 -4.80 -26.65
N PHE A 58 22.96 -6.10 -26.88
CA PHE A 58 23.81 -7.08 -26.21
C PHE A 58 24.80 -7.68 -27.22
N ASN A 59 26.03 -7.96 -26.76
CA ASN A 59 27.03 -8.66 -27.56
C ASN A 59 27.04 -10.15 -27.21
N GLY A 60 26.97 -10.98 -28.25
CA GLY A 60 27.15 -12.43 -28.18
C GLY A 60 25.86 -13.24 -28.26
N TYR A 61 26.02 -14.53 -28.54
CA TYR A 61 25.04 -15.59 -28.31
C TYR A 61 25.76 -16.65 -27.47
N SER A 62 25.17 -17.03 -26.33
CA SER A 62 25.73 -18.02 -25.41
C SER A 62 24.61 -18.82 -24.77
N ASP A 63 24.81 -20.13 -24.64
CA ASP A 63 23.91 -21.02 -23.89
C ASP A 63 24.08 -20.85 -22.36
N ASP A 64 25.12 -20.13 -21.93
CA ASP A 64 25.30 -19.63 -20.56
C ASP A 64 24.88 -18.14 -20.51
N PRO A 65 23.74 -17.81 -19.84
CA PRO A 65 23.25 -16.43 -19.71
C PRO A 65 24.24 -15.47 -19.04
N SER A 66 25.18 -15.99 -18.23
CA SER A 66 26.20 -15.17 -17.56
C SER A 66 27.28 -14.62 -18.50
N ALA A 67 27.32 -15.11 -19.75
CA ALA A 67 28.27 -14.68 -20.77
C ALA A 67 27.70 -13.61 -21.73
N ILE A 68 26.40 -13.29 -21.67
CA ILE A 68 25.78 -12.22 -22.46
C ILE A 68 26.12 -10.87 -21.81
N ARG A 69 26.80 -9.99 -22.55
CA ARG A 69 27.17 -8.65 -22.05
C ARG A 69 26.33 -7.56 -22.71
N LEU A 70 25.92 -6.57 -21.93
CA LEU A 70 25.32 -5.33 -22.44
C LEU A 70 26.41 -4.54 -23.18
N GLU A 71 26.23 -4.32 -24.48
CA GLU A 71 27.16 -3.56 -25.32
C GLU A 71 26.79 -2.08 -25.32
N ASN A 72 25.52 -1.80 -25.65
CA ASN A 72 24.98 -0.44 -25.67
C ASN A 72 23.66 -0.37 -24.90
N PHE A 73 23.42 0.74 -24.24
CA PHE A 73 22.16 1.06 -23.58
C PHE A 73 21.87 2.55 -23.69
N ASP A 74 20.62 2.90 -23.91
CA ASP A 74 20.14 4.28 -23.90
C ASP A 74 18.79 4.33 -23.20
N PHE A 75 18.72 5.08 -22.11
CA PHE A 75 17.51 5.35 -21.35
C PHE A 75 17.42 6.84 -21.11
N SER A 76 16.27 7.42 -21.43
CA SER A 76 16.03 8.83 -21.20
C SER A 76 14.59 9.11 -20.86
N TYR A 77 14.39 10.22 -20.15
CA TYR A 77 13.07 10.73 -19.83
C TYR A 77 13.12 12.25 -19.74
N THR A 78 11.95 12.87 -19.83
CA THR A 78 11.78 14.31 -19.66
C THR A 78 10.80 14.59 -18.53
N ILE A 79 11.11 15.58 -17.70
CA ILE A 79 10.24 16.10 -16.65
C ILE A 79 10.00 17.60 -16.89
N THR A 80 8.79 18.06 -16.64
CA THR A 80 8.40 19.46 -16.83
C THR A 80 8.00 20.12 -15.52
N ASP A 81 8.30 21.42 -15.42
CA ASP A 81 7.92 22.33 -14.32
C ASP A 81 8.24 21.81 -12.91
N VAL A 82 9.51 21.48 -12.68
CA VAL A 82 10.04 20.92 -11.44
C VAL A 82 10.54 22.01 -10.50
N ASN A 83 10.16 21.97 -9.22
CA ASN A 83 10.66 22.87 -8.18
C ASN A 83 11.54 22.09 -7.19
N ILE A 84 12.81 22.43 -7.12
CA ILE A 84 13.81 21.67 -6.35
C ILE A 84 14.82 22.61 -5.69
N ASN A 85 15.43 22.12 -4.61
CA ASN A 85 16.60 22.76 -4.04
C ASN A 85 17.87 22.15 -4.65
N ALA A 86 18.79 23.01 -5.06
CA ALA A 86 20.00 22.60 -5.76
C ALA A 86 21.17 23.53 -5.47
N PHE A 87 22.38 23.00 -5.64
CA PHE A 87 23.59 23.79 -5.78
C PHE A 87 23.72 24.22 -7.23
N ILE A 88 23.73 25.53 -7.49
CA ILE A 88 23.83 26.11 -8.82
C ILE A 88 25.06 27.01 -8.94
N LYS A 89 25.77 26.90 -10.06
CA LYS A 89 26.84 27.84 -10.44
C LYS A 89 26.80 28.16 -11.93
N LYS A 90 27.36 29.31 -12.31
CA LYS A 90 27.56 29.72 -13.70
C LYS A 90 28.84 29.08 -14.26
N ASN A 91 28.77 28.64 -15.51
CA ASN A 91 29.91 28.07 -16.22
C ASN A 91 30.74 29.16 -16.91
N ASP A 92 31.97 28.82 -17.29
CA ASP A 92 32.93 29.75 -17.93
C ASP A 92 32.44 30.35 -19.26
N ASP A 93 31.48 29.69 -19.93
CA ASP A 93 30.84 30.19 -21.15
C ASP A 93 29.88 31.37 -20.90
N ASN A 94 29.62 31.71 -19.63
CA ASN A 94 28.69 32.73 -19.14
C ASN A 94 27.23 32.56 -19.60
N LYS A 95 26.87 31.40 -20.14
CA LYS A 95 25.57 31.13 -20.75
C LYS A 95 24.87 29.93 -20.12
N THR A 96 25.66 28.97 -19.62
CA THR A 96 25.14 27.74 -19.02
C THR A 96 25.43 27.71 -17.53
N PHE A 97 24.67 26.87 -16.82
CA PHE A 97 24.76 26.70 -15.38
C PHE A 97 24.92 25.21 -15.07
N ASN A 98 25.82 24.88 -14.14
CA ASN A 98 25.88 23.54 -13.59
C ASN A 98 25.03 23.49 -12.33
N CYS A 99 24.15 22.49 -12.27
CA CYS A 99 23.24 22.28 -11.16
C CYS A 99 23.44 20.87 -10.59
N ILE A 100 23.46 20.76 -9.27
CA ILE A 100 23.46 19.48 -8.54
C ILE A 100 22.25 19.52 -7.61
N ILE A 101 21.28 18.63 -7.83
CA ILE A 101 20.08 18.57 -6.98
C ILE A 101 20.51 18.11 -5.59
N ASP A 102 19.93 18.70 -4.56
CA ASP A 102 20.10 18.17 -3.21
C ASP A 102 19.36 16.83 -3.09
N PRO A 103 20.05 15.72 -2.74
CA PRO A 103 19.41 14.41 -2.64
C PRO A 103 18.23 14.37 -1.66
N ALA A 104 18.19 15.25 -0.66
CA ALA A 104 17.05 15.36 0.26
C ALA A 104 15.78 15.94 -0.41
N TYR A 105 15.95 16.70 -1.48
CA TYR A 105 14.90 17.42 -2.21
C TYR A 105 14.73 16.89 -3.64
N MET A 106 14.96 15.59 -3.83
CA MET A 106 14.75 14.92 -5.12
C MET A 106 13.27 14.73 -5.45
N TYR A 107 12.35 14.80 -4.48
CA TYR A 107 10.89 14.80 -4.68
C TYR A 107 10.38 13.77 -5.71
N ASN A 108 10.79 12.51 -5.56
CA ASN A 108 10.48 11.44 -6.52
C ASN A 108 10.84 11.78 -7.98
N ILE A 109 12.00 12.38 -8.22
CA ILE A 109 12.64 12.38 -9.54
C ILE A 109 13.37 11.03 -9.73
N PRO A 110 13.13 10.29 -10.84
CA PRO A 110 13.69 8.94 -11.01
C PRO A 110 15.21 8.93 -11.16
N LEU A 111 15.89 8.01 -10.49
CA LEU A 111 17.32 7.76 -10.70
C LEU A 111 17.57 6.51 -11.53
N TYR A 112 18.61 6.59 -12.37
CA TYR A 112 19.13 5.47 -13.16
C TYR A 112 20.66 5.53 -13.19
N HIS A 113 21.35 5.28 -12.09
CA HIS A 113 22.81 4.99 -12.09
C HIS A 113 23.08 3.74 -11.28
N ASN A 114 24.02 2.93 -11.78
CA ASN A 114 24.45 1.67 -11.19
C ASN A 114 25.93 1.67 -10.77
N THR A 115 26.61 2.82 -10.82
CA THR A 115 28.01 2.98 -10.39
C THR A 115 28.18 4.14 -9.42
N GLU A 116 29.09 3.98 -8.45
CA GLU A 116 29.43 5.00 -7.46
C GLU A 116 30.15 6.22 -8.08
N ASP A 117 30.84 6.02 -9.21
CA ASP A 117 31.55 7.09 -9.91
C ASP A 117 30.63 8.22 -10.37
N MET A 118 29.36 7.91 -10.62
CA MET A 118 28.34 8.89 -11.00
C MET A 118 27.83 9.74 -9.83
N CYS A 119 28.19 9.39 -8.60
CA CYS A 119 27.76 10.08 -7.39
C CYS A 119 28.79 11.12 -6.89
N LYS A 120 29.94 11.28 -7.56
CA LYS A 120 31.07 12.08 -7.06
C LYS A 120 31.00 13.53 -7.59
N PHE A 121 30.95 14.50 -6.68
CA PHE A 121 30.92 15.93 -7.02
C PHE A 121 31.95 16.73 -6.23
N ASN A 122 32.27 17.92 -6.72
CA ASN A 122 33.03 18.92 -5.98
C ASN A 122 32.24 20.23 -5.89
N ILE A 123 31.90 20.64 -4.67
CA ILE A 123 31.16 21.86 -4.39
C ILE A 123 32.11 22.79 -3.64
N ASN A 124 32.57 23.84 -4.32
CA ASN A 124 33.45 24.89 -3.76
C ASN A 124 34.70 24.35 -3.04
N GLY A 125 35.32 23.30 -3.60
CA GLY A 125 36.51 22.65 -3.03
C GLY A 125 36.20 21.47 -2.11
N THR A 126 34.96 21.31 -1.66
CA THR A 126 34.52 20.15 -0.86
C THR A 126 34.12 19.01 -1.79
N ASN A 127 34.82 17.88 -1.67
CA ASN A 127 34.43 16.67 -2.41
C ASN A 127 33.28 15.98 -1.68
N ILE A 128 32.25 15.61 -2.43
CA ILE A 128 31.05 14.96 -1.91
C ILE A 128 30.74 13.69 -2.71
N LYS A 129 30.08 12.73 -2.07
CA LYS A 129 29.32 11.67 -2.75
C LYS A 129 27.84 11.90 -2.50
N ALA A 130 27.01 11.99 -3.54
CA ALA A 130 25.57 12.23 -3.41
C ALA A 130 24.77 11.35 -4.36
N ASP A 131 23.72 10.71 -3.85
CA ASP A 131 22.79 9.87 -4.63
C ASP A 131 21.74 10.75 -5.32
N THR A 132 22.18 11.50 -6.33
CA THR A 132 21.43 12.61 -6.90
C THR A 132 21.68 12.78 -8.39
N LEU A 133 20.88 13.65 -9.03
CA LEU A 133 21.12 14.10 -10.39
C LEU A 133 21.92 15.41 -10.41
N SER A 134 22.79 15.50 -11.40
CA SER A 134 23.34 16.76 -11.86
C SER A 134 22.97 16.99 -13.31
N PHE A 135 22.88 18.24 -13.72
CA PHE A 135 22.54 18.63 -15.08
C PHE A 135 23.17 19.96 -15.47
N ASN A 136 23.37 20.12 -16.78
CA ASN A 136 23.77 21.40 -17.37
C ASN A 136 22.53 22.14 -17.85
N ALA A 137 22.40 23.40 -17.48
CA ALA A 137 21.20 24.17 -17.75
C ALA A 137 21.45 25.41 -18.59
N VAL A 138 20.48 25.74 -19.43
CA VAL A 138 20.33 27.05 -20.05
C VAL A 138 19.19 27.82 -19.39
N VAL A 139 19.18 29.14 -19.57
CA VAL A 139 18.08 30.00 -19.14
C VAL A 139 17.42 30.58 -20.38
N GLU A 140 16.08 30.59 -20.43
CA GLU A 140 15.34 31.24 -21.52
C GLU A 140 15.72 32.73 -21.60
N GLU A 141 15.76 33.29 -22.81
CA GLU A 141 16.20 34.67 -23.00
C GLU A 141 15.43 35.68 -22.15
N ILE A 142 14.14 35.42 -21.92
CA ILE A 142 13.26 36.28 -21.13
C ILE A 142 13.61 36.30 -19.63
N ASP A 143 14.27 35.25 -19.14
CA ASP A 143 14.58 35.07 -17.71
C ASP A 143 16.06 35.29 -17.38
N LYS A 144 16.94 35.49 -18.38
CA LYS A 144 18.41 35.58 -18.20
C LYS A 144 18.83 36.55 -17.10
N THR A 145 18.22 37.74 -17.03
CA THR A 145 18.59 38.77 -16.06
C THR A 145 18.34 38.35 -14.62
N LYS A 146 17.44 37.40 -14.37
CA LYS A 146 17.20 36.85 -13.03
C LYS A 146 18.42 36.09 -12.51
N PHE A 147 19.26 35.52 -13.39
CA PHE A 147 20.38 34.66 -13.02
C PHE A 147 21.74 35.38 -13.06
N ASP A 148 21.77 36.69 -13.30
CA ASP A 148 23.01 37.46 -13.46
C ASP A 148 23.88 37.50 -12.20
N SER A 149 23.26 37.37 -11.02
CA SER A 149 23.91 37.32 -9.71
C SER A 149 24.68 36.03 -9.44
N ILE A 150 24.40 34.95 -10.16
CA ILE A 150 25.07 33.66 -9.93
C ILE A 150 26.49 33.73 -10.51
N GLY A 151 27.48 33.52 -9.64
CA GLY A 151 28.90 33.51 -9.98
C GLY A 151 29.44 32.14 -10.38
N SER A 152 30.77 32.01 -10.38
CA SER A 152 31.48 30.75 -10.69
C SER A 152 31.48 29.73 -9.55
N ASP A 153 31.12 30.17 -8.34
CA ASP A 153 31.00 29.30 -7.17
C ASP A 153 29.57 28.80 -7.03
N TYR A 154 29.41 27.60 -6.49
CA TYR A 154 28.10 27.04 -6.17
C TYR A 154 27.44 27.85 -5.07
N VAL A 155 26.17 28.18 -5.28
CA VAL A 155 25.26 28.76 -4.29
C VAL A 155 24.10 27.80 -4.11
N TYR A 156 23.63 27.61 -2.88
CA TYR A 156 22.45 26.79 -2.62
C TYR A 156 21.18 27.60 -2.83
N SER A 157 20.29 27.12 -3.68
CA SER A 157 19.12 27.86 -4.15
C SER A 157 17.92 26.94 -4.35
N GLN A 158 16.72 27.49 -4.22
CA GLN A 158 15.53 26.90 -4.83
C GLN A 158 15.49 27.30 -6.31
N ILE A 159 15.29 26.35 -7.21
CA ILE A 159 15.22 26.59 -8.65
C ILE A 159 13.93 26.01 -9.22
N ASN A 160 13.39 26.69 -10.25
CA ASN A 160 12.35 26.14 -11.10
C ASN A 160 12.95 25.69 -12.43
N VAL A 161 12.80 24.40 -12.73
CA VAL A 161 13.26 23.76 -13.95
C VAL A 161 12.06 23.50 -14.85
N LYS A 162 11.94 24.28 -15.93
CA LYS A 162 10.83 24.18 -16.88
C LYS A 162 10.82 22.86 -17.63
N ASN A 163 12.00 22.41 -18.05
CA ASN A 163 12.20 21.15 -18.73
C ASN A 163 13.53 20.54 -18.28
N LEU A 164 13.50 19.36 -17.70
CA LEU A 164 14.66 18.55 -17.33
C LEU A 164 14.66 17.30 -18.21
N GLU A 165 15.68 17.16 -19.04
CA GLU A 165 15.89 16.01 -19.89
C GLU A 165 17.03 15.18 -19.30
N VAL A 166 16.73 13.95 -18.91
CA VAL A 166 17.70 13.03 -18.31
C VAL A 166 18.06 11.97 -19.33
N HIS A 167 19.35 11.80 -19.54
CA HIS A 167 19.91 10.89 -20.55
C HIS A 167 20.99 10.05 -19.92
N TYR A 168 20.77 8.75 -19.92
CA TYR A 168 21.73 7.77 -19.46
C TYR A 168 22.09 6.82 -20.60
N GLN A 169 23.38 6.77 -20.92
CA GLN A 169 23.89 5.95 -22.01
C GLN A 169 25.06 5.08 -21.55
N ILE A 170 25.05 3.81 -21.95
CA ILE A 170 26.18 2.89 -21.88
C ILE A 170 26.65 2.63 -23.32
N ASP A 171 27.94 2.81 -23.57
CA ASP A 171 28.57 2.47 -24.86
C ASP A 171 29.89 1.77 -24.57
N ASN A 172 29.99 0.47 -24.86
CA ASN A 172 31.19 -0.35 -24.65
C ASN A 172 31.75 -0.22 -23.21
N ASP A 173 30.94 -0.57 -22.21
CA ASP A 173 31.26 -0.45 -20.77
C ASP A 173 31.50 0.98 -20.26
N LYS A 174 31.29 2.01 -21.09
CA LYS A 174 31.40 3.42 -20.68
C LYS A 174 30.02 3.99 -20.36
N TYR A 175 29.84 4.34 -19.09
CA TYR A 175 28.63 4.95 -18.55
C TYR A 175 28.68 6.48 -18.69
N THR A 176 27.61 7.11 -19.20
CA THR A 176 27.55 8.58 -19.37
C THR A 176 26.18 9.15 -19.04
N TYR A 177 26.18 10.31 -18.36
CA TYR A 177 25.02 11.18 -18.22
C TYR A 177 25.14 12.41 -19.13
N LYS A 178 24.04 12.77 -19.79
CA LYS A 178 23.92 14.01 -20.57
C LYS A 178 22.65 14.74 -20.19
N ASN A 179 22.48 14.98 -18.91
CA ASN A 179 21.30 15.64 -18.40
C ASN A 179 21.35 17.13 -18.74
N VAL A 180 20.31 17.62 -19.39
CA VAL A 180 20.20 19.01 -19.81
C VAL A 180 18.88 19.61 -19.31
N ALA A 181 18.89 20.90 -19.02
CA ALA A 181 17.71 21.55 -18.47
C ALA A 181 17.51 22.98 -18.97
N THR A 182 16.29 23.47 -18.80
CA THR A 182 15.94 24.88 -18.96
C THR A 182 15.40 25.43 -17.65
N LEU A 183 16.02 26.49 -17.12
CA LEU A 183 15.60 27.16 -15.89
C LEU A 183 14.72 28.36 -16.21
N SER A 184 13.69 28.58 -15.39
CA SER A 184 12.78 29.74 -15.49
C SER A 184 12.88 30.67 -14.28
N ASN A 185 13.29 30.15 -13.12
CA ASN A 185 13.39 30.92 -11.89
C ASN A 185 14.45 30.37 -10.93
N TYR A 186 14.94 31.25 -10.06
CA TYR A 186 15.91 30.92 -9.01
C TYR A 186 15.69 31.84 -7.81
N THR A 187 15.81 31.28 -6.61
CA THR A 187 15.79 32.02 -5.34
C THR A 187 16.99 31.56 -4.51
N PRO A 188 17.99 32.42 -4.25
CA PRO A 188 19.13 32.05 -3.44
C PRO A 188 18.70 31.84 -1.98
N ILE A 189 19.16 30.74 -1.38
CA ILE A 189 18.92 30.43 0.03
C ILE A 189 20.17 30.81 0.83
N THR A 190 21.34 30.30 0.45
CA THR A 190 22.61 30.63 1.11
C THR A 190 23.81 30.39 0.21
N GLU A 191 24.84 31.24 0.35
CA GLU A 191 26.16 31.06 -0.26
C GLU A 191 27.07 30.15 0.57
N ASN A 192 26.71 29.88 1.83
CA ASN A 192 27.50 29.00 2.71
C ASN A 192 27.22 27.52 2.42
N THR A 193 27.74 27.02 1.30
CA THR A 193 27.53 25.62 0.88
C THR A 193 28.05 24.61 1.89
N ASN A 194 29.10 24.94 2.65
CA ASN A 194 29.62 24.05 3.69
C ASN A 194 28.65 23.86 4.84
N GLN A 195 27.85 24.88 5.16
CA GLN A 195 26.78 24.73 6.14
C GLN A 195 25.73 23.74 5.62
N VAL A 196 25.26 23.89 4.39
CA VAL A 196 24.27 22.99 3.77
C VAL A 196 24.70 21.53 3.73
N LEU A 197 25.99 21.31 3.48
CA LEU A 197 26.57 19.98 3.32
C LEU A 197 26.74 19.25 4.65
N ASN A 198 26.91 19.99 5.74
CA ASN A 198 27.22 19.42 7.06
C ASN A 198 26.08 19.56 8.08
N GLU A 199 25.22 20.54 7.90
CA GLU A 199 24.08 20.88 8.76
C GLU A 199 22.81 20.82 7.91
N THR A 200 21.65 20.68 8.56
CA THR A 200 20.40 21.03 7.89
C THR A 200 20.35 22.54 7.73
N ILE A 201 20.05 23.01 6.52
CA ILE A 201 19.76 24.43 6.34
C ILE A 201 18.48 24.70 7.07
N ASP A 202 18.63 25.35 8.22
CA ASP A 202 17.75 26.39 8.73
C ASP A 202 16.27 26.12 8.40
N LEU A 203 15.62 25.34 9.27
CA LEU A 203 14.19 25.51 9.49
C LEU A 203 14.02 26.95 9.97
N THR A 204 13.91 27.88 9.03
CA THR A 204 13.56 29.25 9.34
C THR A 204 12.13 29.21 9.86
N PHE A 205 11.97 29.01 11.16
CA PHE A 205 10.74 29.24 11.92
C PHE A 205 10.46 30.75 12.08
N SER A 206 11.20 31.59 11.34
CA SER A 206 11.14 33.04 11.37
C SER A 206 10.05 33.63 10.48
N SER A 207 9.29 32.82 9.73
CA SER A 207 8.01 33.26 9.19
C SER A 207 6.96 33.23 10.31
N GLY A 208 6.26 34.33 10.54
CA GLY A 208 5.21 34.46 11.57
C GLY A 208 3.96 33.57 11.35
N GLU A 209 4.07 32.54 10.51
CA GLU A 209 3.02 31.60 10.12
C GLU A 209 3.23 30.19 10.71
N LYS A 210 4.37 29.91 11.36
CA LYS A 210 4.69 28.60 11.97
C LYS A 210 4.37 28.56 13.47
N ASP A 211 3.87 27.43 13.99
CA ASP A 211 3.56 27.27 15.42
C ASP A 211 4.84 27.38 16.26
N HIS A 212 4.78 28.15 17.36
CA HIS A 212 5.91 28.36 18.27
C HIS A 212 6.49 27.09 18.89
N ASN A 213 5.71 26.00 18.97
CA ASN A 213 6.16 24.72 19.50
C ASN A 213 6.99 23.91 18.51
N MET A 214 6.95 24.22 17.20
CA MET A 214 7.67 23.45 16.18
C MET A 214 9.18 23.40 16.44
N GLN A 215 9.79 24.55 16.75
CA GLN A 215 11.23 24.64 17.08
C GLN A 215 11.56 23.77 18.29
N LYS A 216 10.75 23.85 19.36
CA LYS A 216 10.96 23.09 20.59
C LYS A 216 10.92 21.58 20.33
N VAL A 217 9.95 21.12 19.54
CA VAL A 217 9.83 19.71 19.15
C VAL A 217 11.05 19.30 18.33
N TYR A 218 11.38 20.05 17.27
CA TYR A 218 12.52 19.75 16.40
C TYR A 218 13.86 19.68 17.15
N ASP A 219 14.16 20.68 17.98
CA ASP A 219 15.41 20.73 18.77
C ASP A 219 15.52 19.53 19.71
N SER A 220 14.41 19.13 20.32
CA SER A 220 14.35 17.95 21.19
C SER A 220 14.59 16.67 20.38
N LEU A 221 13.95 16.53 19.21
CA LEU A 221 14.15 15.37 18.32
C LEU A 221 15.61 15.25 17.89
N VAL A 222 16.20 16.29 17.31
CA VAL A 222 17.60 16.27 16.83
C VAL A 222 18.58 15.93 17.94
N LYS A 223 18.33 16.44 19.15
CA LYS A 223 19.24 16.23 20.28
C LYS A 223 19.18 14.83 20.87
N TYR A 224 18.00 14.22 20.94
CA TYR A 224 17.79 13.01 21.74
C TYR A 224 17.43 11.75 20.93
N ILE A 225 16.94 11.87 19.69
CA ILE A 225 16.64 10.71 18.83
C ILE A 225 17.90 9.86 18.54
N PRO A 226 19.08 10.45 18.25
CA PRO A 226 20.30 9.66 18.01
C PRO A 226 20.64 8.67 19.14
N ASP A 227 20.29 8.99 20.38
CA ASP A 227 20.55 8.12 21.55
C ASP A 227 19.59 6.92 21.64
N ILE A 228 18.44 6.98 20.96
CA ILE A 228 17.40 5.94 20.98
C ILE A 228 17.48 5.06 19.72
N LEU A 229 17.95 5.61 18.60
CA LEU A 229 18.06 4.89 17.33
C LEU A 229 18.98 3.67 17.45
N ASN A 230 18.48 2.53 17.00
CA ASN A 230 19.23 1.29 16.87
C ASN A 230 18.58 0.38 15.81
N GLN A 231 19.19 -0.77 15.55
CA GLN A 231 18.77 -1.71 14.50
C GLN A 231 17.37 -2.30 14.64
N LYS A 232 16.75 -2.17 15.82
CA LYS A 232 15.38 -2.61 16.06
C LYS A 232 14.35 -1.49 15.93
N VAL A 233 14.76 -0.22 15.93
CA VAL A 233 13.83 0.91 15.82
C VAL A 233 13.37 1.05 14.38
N THR A 234 12.07 0.96 14.16
CA THR A 234 11.46 0.93 12.81
C THR A 234 10.42 2.03 12.60
N GLY A 235 10.15 2.84 13.62
CA GLY A 235 9.23 3.96 13.52
C GLY A 235 9.52 5.04 14.55
N ILE A 236 9.47 6.29 14.10
CA ILE A 236 9.56 7.53 14.87
C ILE A 236 8.43 8.43 14.37
N ILE A 237 7.36 8.54 15.17
CA ILE A 237 6.10 9.19 14.77
C ILE A 237 5.68 10.22 15.82
N LEU A 238 5.05 11.30 15.35
CA LEU A 238 4.42 12.31 16.20
C LEU A 238 2.90 12.19 16.09
N LEU A 239 2.21 11.98 17.23
CA LEU A 239 0.74 12.01 17.31
C LEU A 239 0.31 12.82 18.53
N ASP A 240 -0.81 13.52 18.39
CA ASP A 240 -1.48 14.23 19.49
C ASP A 240 -2.36 13.25 20.28
N LEU A 241 -1.80 12.53 21.24
CA LEU A 241 -2.52 11.43 21.88
C LEU A 241 -3.55 11.92 22.90
N ASP A 242 -3.36 13.09 23.50
CA ASP A 242 -4.30 13.70 24.45
C ASP A 242 -5.17 14.82 23.85
N PHE A 243 -5.00 15.13 22.56
CA PHE A 243 -5.76 16.12 21.80
C PHE A 243 -5.56 17.57 22.29
N ASP A 244 -4.37 17.88 22.81
CA ASP A 244 -3.99 19.20 23.31
C ASP A 244 -3.24 20.06 22.28
N THR A 245 -3.07 19.56 21.05
CA THR A 245 -2.31 20.09 19.90
C THR A 245 -0.79 19.95 19.97
N PHE A 246 -0.23 19.55 21.11
CA PHE A 246 1.19 19.26 21.26
C PHE A 246 1.44 17.74 21.08
N PRO A 247 2.47 17.33 20.32
CA PRO A 247 2.64 15.92 20.00
C PRO A 247 3.31 15.12 21.13
N GLU A 248 2.90 13.87 21.25
CA GLU A 248 3.71 12.79 21.81
C GLU A 248 4.63 12.19 20.76
N LEU A 249 5.79 11.72 21.22
CA LEU A 249 6.72 10.93 20.42
C LEU A 249 6.43 9.44 20.61
N LEU A 250 6.16 8.74 19.51
CA LEU A 250 5.97 7.30 19.44
C LEU A 250 7.21 6.67 18.79
N VAL A 251 7.82 5.71 19.48
CA VAL A 251 9.01 4.98 19.03
C VAL A 251 8.70 3.50 18.91
N THR A 252 8.61 3.02 17.67
CA THR A 252 8.35 1.60 17.35
C THR A 252 9.65 0.81 17.36
N THR A 253 9.66 -0.31 18.08
CA THR A 253 10.79 -1.26 18.15
C THR A 253 10.33 -2.67 17.78
N LYS A 254 11.01 -3.29 16.82
CA LYS A 254 10.75 -4.69 16.42
C LYS A 254 11.25 -5.67 17.49
N ASN A 255 10.37 -6.58 17.90
CA ASN A 255 10.62 -7.64 18.86
C ASN A 255 10.00 -8.96 18.37
N THR A 256 10.09 -10.00 19.20
CA THR A 256 9.41 -11.28 18.97
C THR A 256 8.73 -11.76 20.25
N PHE A 257 7.69 -12.56 20.08
CA PHE A 257 7.03 -13.26 21.18
C PHE A 257 6.72 -14.70 20.79
N THR A 258 6.52 -15.55 21.80
CA THR A 258 6.10 -16.94 21.59
C THR A 258 4.63 -17.07 21.91
N ASP A 259 3.83 -17.53 20.95
CA ASP A 259 2.40 -17.73 21.12
C ASP A 259 2.08 -18.97 21.97
N GLN A 260 0.79 -19.16 22.22
CA GLN A 260 0.26 -20.30 22.99
C GLN A 260 0.55 -21.69 22.38
N ASN A 261 0.87 -21.75 21.08
CA ASN A 261 1.22 -22.96 20.35
C ASN A 261 2.74 -23.21 20.34
N GLY A 262 3.54 -22.31 20.91
CA GLY A 262 4.99 -22.39 20.92
C GLY A 262 5.65 -21.85 19.65
N VAL A 263 4.92 -21.12 18.80
CA VAL A 263 5.45 -20.50 17.58
C VAL A 263 5.98 -19.11 17.93
N THR A 264 7.18 -18.78 17.44
CA THR A 264 7.76 -17.44 17.56
C THR A 264 7.23 -16.55 16.44
N ASN A 265 6.62 -15.44 16.81
CA ASN A 265 6.05 -14.45 15.90
C ASN A 265 6.73 -13.08 16.09
N ASP A 266 6.75 -12.26 15.05
CA ASP A 266 7.26 -10.89 15.09
C ASP A 266 6.21 -9.95 15.73
N CYS A 267 6.68 -8.98 16.52
CA CYS A 267 5.86 -7.91 17.10
C CYS A 267 6.55 -6.54 17.00
N ALA A 268 5.76 -5.50 17.24
CA ALA A 268 6.20 -4.10 17.21
C ALA A 268 5.73 -3.42 18.51
N ASP A 269 6.66 -3.22 19.44
CA ASP A 269 6.37 -2.52 20.69
C ASP A 269 6.56 -1.02 20.46
N VAL A 270 5.60 -0.20 20.86
CA VAL A 270 5.64 1.25 20.65
C VAL A 270 5.73 1.97 21.99
N ALA A 271 6.90 2.51 22.27
CA ALA A 271 7.14 3.33 23.45
C ALA A 271 6.65 4.77 23.20
N ILE A 272 5.90 5.31 24.14
CA ILE A 272 5.29 6.64 24.06
C ILE A 272 6.04 7.56 25.02
N TYR A 273 6.42 8.74 24.53
CA TYR A 273 7.16 9.73 25.28
C TYR A 273 6.51 11.11 25.18
N LYS A 274 6.53 11.82 26.30
CA LYS A 274 6.32 13.27 26.32
C LYS A 274 7.60 13.99 25.92
N ILE A 275 7.48 14.99 25.06
CA ILE A 275 8.60 15.82 24.61
C ILE A 275 8.80 16.99 25.56
N GLU A 276 9.94 17.02 26.26
CA GLU A 276 10.37 18.09 27.14
C GLU A 276 11.71 18.67 26.68
N GLU A 277 12.02 19.92 27.03
CA GLU A 277 13.31 20.55 26.68
C GLU A 277 14.51 19.79 27.27
N SER A 278 14.31 19.13 28.42
CA SER A 278 15.32 18.32 29.10
C SER A 278 15.49 16.93 28.49
N GLY A 279 14.58 16.47 27.63
CA GLY A 279 14.60 15.14 27.03
C GLY A 279 13.21 14.53 26.85
N PHE A 280 13.19 13.24 26.54
CA PHE A 280 11.95 12.48 26.41
C PHE A 280 11.58 11.83 27.74
N LYS A 281 10.41 12.18 28.26
CA LYS A 281 9.86 11.53 29.45
C LYS A 281 8.99 10.36 29.02
N TYR A 282 9.46 9.15 29.28
CA TYR A 282 8.69 7.93 29.01
C TYR A 282 7.35 7.94 29.75
N ILE A 283 6.28 7.64 29.02
CA ILE A 283 4.91 7.52 29.54
C ILE A 283 4.58 6.04 29.75
N ASP A 284 4.49 5.27 28.67
CA ASP A 284 4.11 3.85 28.67
C ASP A 284 4.45 3.19 27.32
N THR A 285 4.20 1.89 27.18
CA THR A 285 4.35 1.14 25.92
C THR A 285 3.03 0.47 25.53
N ILE A 286 2.68 0.56 24.25
CA ILE A 286 1.63 -0.28 23.63
C ILE A 286 2.29 -1.43 22.87
N TYR A 287 1.63 -2.59 22.82
CA TYR A 287 2.21 -3.84 22.34
C TYR A 287 1.46 -4.29 21.09
N ASN A 288 2.00 -4.04 19.89
CA ASN A 288 1.32 -4.33 18.62
C ASN A 288 1.91 -5.55 17.92
N TYR A 289 1.15 -6.15 17.01
CA TYR A 289 1.71 -7.11 16.06
C TYR A 289 2.55 -6.36 15.01
N ASP A 290 3.60 -6.98 14.46
CA ASP A 290 4.41 -6.36 13.40
C ASP A 290 3.63 -6.35 12.08
N THR A 291 3.15 -7.52 11.66
CA THR A 291 2.31 -7.70 10.48
C THR A 291 1.22 -8.72 10.75
N THR A 292 0.08 -8.49 10.12
CA THR A 292 -1.01 -9.47 9.97
C THR A 292 -0.94 -10.03 8.57
N ILE A 293 -1.72 -11.08 8.32
CA ILE A 293 -1.80 -11.79 7.03
C ILE A 293 -2.00 -10.82 5.84
N ASP A 294 -2.65 -9.66 6.05
CA ASP A 294 -3.05 -8.73 4.98
C ASP A 294 -2.46 -7.30 5.13
N GLY A 295 -1.40 -7.10 5.91
CA GLY A 295 -0.72 -5.79 6.01
C GLY A 295 -0.12 -5.45 7.37
N SER A 296 0.32 -4.19 7.53
CA SER A 296 0.85 -3.63 8.80
C SER A 296 -0.21 -3.72 9.90
N SER A 297 0.14 -4.28 11.06
CA SER A 297 -0.74 -4.30 12.25
C SER A 297 -0.32 -3.29 13.31
N ASN A 298 0.79 -2.60 13.07
CA ASN A 298 1.35 -1.65 13.99
C ASN A 298 0.71 -0.28 13.78
N ILE A 299 -0.54 -0.15 14.21
CA ILE A 299 -1.36 1.02 13.94
C ILE A 299 -2.09 1.53 15.18
N LEU A 300 -2.50 2.79 15.11
CA LEU A 300 -3.51 3.37 16.00
C LEU A 300 -4.67 3.93 15.18
N ALA A 301 -5.87 3.88 15.73
CA ALA A 301 -7.04 4.48 15.09
C ALA A 301 -7.83 5.35 16.08
N ILE A 302 -8.45 6.44 15.60
CA ILE A 302 -9.28 7.29 16.44
C ILE A 302 -10.73 6.77 16.44
N LYS A 303 -11.25 6.46 17.64
CA LYS A 303 -12.65 6.16 17.90
C LYS A 303 -13.35 7.39 18.46
N ASN A 304 -14.47 7.79 17.85
CA ASN A 304 -15.39 8.76 18.46
C ASN A 304 -16.31 8.02 19.43
N LEU A 305 -16.42 8.51 20.66
CA LEU A 305 -17.26 7.92 21.70
C LEU A 305 -18.63 8.61 21.73
N ASP A 306 -19.66 7.92 22.23
CA ASP A 306 -21.04 8.41 22.27
C ASP A 306 -21.20 9.75 23.02
N ASN A 307 -20.30 10.04 23.96
CA ASN A 307 -20.26 11.29 24.72
C ASN A 307 -19.58 12.45 23.97
N GLY A 308 -19.12 12.23 22.73
CA GLY A 308 -18.41 13.19 21.89
C GLY A 308 -16.90 13.29 22.13
N SER A 309 -16.35 12.58 23.12
CA SER A 309 -14.90 12.48 23.32
C SER A 309 -14.25 11.48 22.34
N LYS A 310 -12.94 11.54 22.21
CA LYS A 310 -12.15 10.63 21.36
C LYS A 310 -11.31 9.68 22.22
N ALA A 311 -11.05 8.50 21.69
CA ALA A 311 -10.10 7.54 22.24
C ALA A 311 -9.32 6.86 21.12
N TRP A 312 -8.19 6.28 21.46
CA TRP A 312 -7.33 5.54 20.55
C TRP A 312 -7.62 4.05 20.63
N PHE A 313 -7.88 3.43 19.49
CA PHE A 313 -8.01 1.99 19.36
C PHE A 313 -6.65 1.35 19.10
N ASN A 314 -6.38 0.26 19.83
CA ASN A 314 -5.13 -0.48 19.79
C ASN A 314 -5.40 -1.98 19.75
N MET A 315 -4.81 -2.68 18.78
CA MET A 315 -4.83 -4.13 18.70
C MET A 315 -3.55 -4.69 19.31
N SER A 316 -3.69 -5.49 20.38
CA SER A 316 -2.54 -5.93 21.16
C SER A 316 -2.39 -7.44 21.20
N TYR A 317 -1.14 -7.90 21.06
CA TYR A 317 -0.77 -9.32 21.21
C TYR A 317 -0.56 -9.74 22.67
N LYS A 318 -0.60 -8.77 23.59
CA LYS A 318 -0.24 -8.96 24.99
C LYS A 318 -1.22 -8.22 25.88
N ASN A 319 -1.83 -8.98 26.79
CA ASN A 319 -2.62 -8.39 27.85
C ASN A 319 -1.74 -7.60 28.81
N ARG A 320 -1.93 -6.28 28.84
CA ARG A 320 -1.14 -5.38 29.69
C ARG A 320 -1.41 -5.56 31.18
N PHE A 321 -2.60 -6.04 31.56
CA PHE A 321 -2.97 -6.19 32.96
C PHE A 321 -2.46 -7.51 33.55
N THR A 322 -2.39 -8.57 32.74
CA THR A 322 -1.97 -9.91 33.20
C THR A 322 -0.56 -10.29 32.73
N GLY A 323 -0.06 -9.64 31.68
CA GLY A 323 1.17 -10.00 30.98
C GLY A 323 1.03 -11.22 30.06
N ALA A 324 -0.17 -11.80 29.94
CA ALA A 324 -0.43 -12.96 29.08
C ALA A 324 -0.30 -12.61 27.60
N ILE A 325 0.20 -13.56 26.81
CA ILE A 325 0.18 -13.48 25.34
C ILE A 325 -1.18 -13.98 24.88
N GLU A 326 -2.06 -13.06 24.52
CA GLU A 326 -3.44 -13.31 24.09
C GLU A 326 -3.92 -12.10 23.27
N ASP A 327 -4.79 -12.34 22.28
CA ASP A 327 -5.30 -11.27 21.43
C ASP A 327 -6.25 -10.39 22.24
N VAL A 328 -5.91 -9.12 22.40
CA VAL A 328 -6.70 -8.17 23.18
C VAL A 328 -6.67 -6.78 22.56
N ASP A 329 -7.87 -6.24 22.35
CA ASP A 329 -8.07 -4.94 21.74
C ASP A 329 -8.50 -3.95 22.82
N TYR A 330 -7.91 -2.74 22.79
CA TYR A 330 -8.21 -1.69 23.76
C TYR A 330 -8.71 -0.43 23.09
N LEU A 331 -9.53 0.33 23.82
CA LEU A 331 -9.53 1.78 23.71
C LEU A 331 -8.63 2.36 24.79
N PHE A 332 -7.87 3.41 24.48
CA PHE A 332 -7.14 4.17 25.48
C PHE A 332 -7.21 5.68 25.27
N THR A 333 -6.94 6.41 26.34
CA THR A 333 -6.79 7.87 26.34
C THR A 333 -5.52 8.24 27.11
N LEU A 334 -4.86 9.32 26.71
CA LEU A 334 -3.77 9.91 27.48
C LEU A 334 -4.33 11.05 28.34
N SER A 335 -4.07 11.01 29.64
CA SER A 335 -4.32 12.13 30.55
C SER A 335 -3.39 12.06 31.76
N ASP A 336 -2.93 13.21 32.25
CA ASP A 336 -1.98 13.31 33.39
C ASP A 336 -0.71 12.44 33.21
N ASP A 337 -0.14 12.44 32.00
CA ASP A 337 1.00 11.60 31.59
C ASP A 337 0.76 10.09 31.85
N LYS A 338 -0.48 9.62 31.73
CA LYS A 338 -0.88 8.22 31.90
C LYS A 338 -1.86 7.78 30.84
N LEU A 339 -1.61 6.60 30.30
CA LEU A 339 -2.55 5.94 29.41
C LEU A 339 -3.59 5.16 30.20
N ASN A 340 -4.87 5.42 29.94
CA ASN A 340 -6.00 4.77 30.60
C ASN A 340 -6.68 3.85 29.60
N PHE A 341 -6.66 2.53 29.87
CA PHE A 341 -7.13 1.51 28.94
C PHE A 341 -8.49 0.94 29.34
N THR A 342 -9.32 0.69 28.34
CA THR A 342 -10.56 -0.07 28.41
C THR A 342 -10.46 -1.25 27.47
N GLU A 343 -10.52 -2.47 27.99
CA GLU A 343 -10.60 -3.69 27.18
C GLU A 343 -11.88 -3.66 26.34
N ILE A 344 -11.77 -3.88 25.04
CA ILE A 344 -12.90 -3.96 24.12
C ILE A 344 -13.17 -5.40 23.74
N PHE A 345 -12.14 -6.09 23.23
CA PHE A 345 -12.23 -7.49 22.87
C PHE A 345 -11.07 -8.26 23.47
N ARG A 346 -11.29 -9.51 23.88
CA ARG A 346 -10.22 -10.42 24.25
C ARG A 346 -10.53 -11.85 23.83
N THR A 347 -9.51 -12.53 23.34
CA THR A 347 -9.56 -13.96 22.97
C THR A 347 -8.66 -14.73 23.94
N GLU A 348 -9.24 -15.63 24.72
CA GLU A 348 -8.52 -16.45 25.70
C GLU A 348 -8.63 -17.93 25.31
N VAL A 349 -7.52 -18.55 24.95
CA VAL A 349 -7.49 -19.96 24.59
C VAL A 349 -7.35 -20.84 25.84
N ILE A 350 -8.35 -21.68 26.08
CA ILE A 350 -8.33 -22.64 27.19
C ILE A 350 -7.67 -23.93 26.70
N LYS A 351 -6.51 -24.27 27.30
CA LYS A 351 -5.82 -25.54 27.05
C LYS A 351 -6.54 -26.67 27.80
N ASP A 352 -7.29 -27.49 27.08
CA ASP A 352 -7.75 -28.78 27.60
C ASP A 352 -6.71 -29.86 27.30
N ASN A 353 -6.07 -30.39 28.35
CA ASN A 353 -5.05 -31.44 28.23
C ASN A 353 -5.63 -32.82 27.85
N ASN A 354 -6.96 -32.97 27.74
CA ASN A 354 -7.63 -34.23 27.41
C ASN A 354 -8.45 -34.20 26.10
N ALA A 355 -8.52 -33.07 25.39
CA ALA A 355 -9.27 -32.98 24.13
C ALA A 355 -8.37 -33.21 22.91
N SER A 356 -8.76 -34.14 22.04
CA SER A 356 -8.16 -34.28 20.72
C SER A 356 -8.68 -33.15 19.81
N ASN A 357 -7.89 -32.09 19.66
CA ASN A 357 -7.94 -31.05 18.61
C ASN A 357 -8.95 -29.89 18.69
N ASP A 358 -9.68 -29.65 19.77
CA ASP A 358 -10.42 -28.37 19.92
C ASP A 358 -10.02 -27.66 21.22
N SER A 359 -9.25 -26.58 21.07
CA SER A 359 -9.02 -25.63 22.15
C SER A 359 -10.30 -24.83 22.39
N ASN A 360 -10.93 -25.01 23.54
CA ASN A 360 -12.10 -24.21 23.91
C ASN A 360 -11.66 -22.75 24.04
N THR A 361 -12.20 -21.84 23.21
CA THR A 361 -11.77 -20.43 23.20
C THR A 361 -12.85 -19.57 23.83
N ASN A 362 -12.49 -18.83 24.87
CA ASN A 362 -13.36 -17.82 25.47
C ASN A 362 -13.16 -16.49 24.75
N TYR A 363 -14.26 -15.81 24.49
CA TYR A 363 -14.26 -14.46 23.93
C TYR A 363 -14.88 -13.50 24.94
N TYR A 364 -14.32 -12.32 25.05
CA TYR A 364 -14.80 -11.28 25.95
C TYR A 364 -15.12 -10.01 25.16
N TYR A 365 -16.19 -9.33 25.57
CA TYR A 365 -16.55 -8.00 25.09
C TYR A 365 -16.69 -7.07 26.28
N LEU A 366 -15.95 -5.96 26.29
CA LEU A 366 -15.88 -5.02 27.41
C LEU A 366 -15.56 -5.72 28.75
N GLY A 367 -14.59 -6.64 28.72
CA GLY A 367 -14.16 -7.43 29.89
C GLY A 367 -15.15 -8.49 30.36
N LYS A 368 -16.29 -8.68 29.68
CA LYS A 368 -17.31 -9.67 30.05
C LYS A 368 -17.27 -10.86 29.11
N LEU A 369 -17.33 -12.07 29.67
CA LEU A 369 -17.40 -13.30 28.89
C LEU A 369 -18.64 -13.26 27.96
N MET A 370 -18.43 -13.56 26.70
CA MET A 370 -19.48 -13.61 25.69
C MET A 370 -20.21 -14.95 25.75
N GLU A 371 -21.54 -14.89 25.83
CA GLU A 371 -22.40 -16.06 25.80
C GLU A 371 -23.03 -16.21 24.41
N PHE A 372 -22.65 -17.25 23.67
CA PHE A 372 -23.16 -17.49 22.33
C PHE A 372 -24.41 -18.37 22.35
N GLY A 373 -25.44 -17.96 21.62
CA GLY A 373 -26.58 -18.80 21.30
C GLY A 373 -26.27 -19.73 20.14
N ILE A 374 -26.85 -20.92 20.12
CA ILE A 374 -26.76 -21.85 18.99
C ILE A 374 -28.16 -22.08 18.43
N LYS A 375 -28.35 -21.77 17.15
CA LYS A 375 -29.56 -22.10 16.37
C LYS A 375 -29.22 -23.21 15.40
N LYS A 376 -30.20 -24.06 15.09
CA LYS A 376 -30.05 -25.14 14.11
C LYS A 376 -30.81 -24.77 12.85
N GLU A 377 -30.09 -24.60 11.75
CA GLU A 377 -30.67 -24.25 10.46
C GLU A 377 -30.08 -25.14 9.37
N TYR A 378 -30.87 -25.41 8.33
CA TYR A 378 -30.38 -26.15 7.18
C TYR A 378 -29.39 -25.25 6.43
N SER A 379 -28.17 -25.73 6.26
CA SER A 379 -27.11 -25.06 5.53
C SER A 379 -26.85 -25.82 4.25
N ASP A 380 -27.10 -25.16 3.12
CA ASP A 380 -26.74 -25.68 1.79
C ASP A 380 -25.23 -25.93 1.66
N TYR A 381 -24.41 -25.23 2.46
CA TYR A 381 -22.95 -25.39 2.51
C TYR A 381 -22.52 -26.70 3.16
N TYR A 382 -23.23 -27.17 4.19
CA TYR A 382 -22.91 -28.41 4.91
C TYR A 382 -23.79 -29.60 4.48
N ASP A 383 -24.73 -29.39 3.54
CA ASP A 383 -25.78 -30.33 3.14
C ASP A 383 -26.45 -31.00 4.36
N GLY A 384 -26.95 -30.16 5.26
CA GLY A 384 -27.50 -30.64 6.51
C GLY A 384 -27.83 -29.54 7.50
N VAL A 385 -28.32 -29.94 8.67
CA VAL A 385 -28.57 -29.01 9.77
C VAL A 385 -27.23 -28.62 10.39
N ALA A 386 -26.86 -27.35 10.25
CA ALA A 386 -25.67 -26.76 10.84
C ALA A 386 -26.03 -25.96 12.10
N ASP A 387 -25.07 -25.89 13.01
CA ASP A 387 -25.14 -25.00 14.17
C ASP A 387 -24.74 -23.58 13.71
N ILE A 388 -25.69 -22.66 13.77
CA ILE A 388 -25.48 -21.22 13.60
C ILE A 388 -25.25 -20.61 14.97
N TYR A 389 -24.03 -20.13 15.18
CA TYR A 389 -23.66 -19.39 16.37
C TYR A 389 -24.23 -17.97 16.27
N THR A 390 -24.76 -17.45 17.37
CA THR A 390 -25.42 -16.15 17.42
C THR A 390 -24.98 -15.37 18.66
N TRP A 391 -24.87 -14.05 18.51
CA TRP A 391 -24.63 -13.13 19.62
C TRP A 391 -25.19 -11.76 19.24
N ASN A 392 -26.17 -11.27 20.01
CA ASN A 392 -27.00 -10.12 19.61
C ASN A 392 -27.57 -10.32 18.18
N ASP A 393 -27.34 -9.35 17.28
CA ASP A 393 -27.80 -9.38 15.89
C ASP A 393 -26.81 -10.08 14.94
N TYR A 394 -25.68 -10.58 15.47
CA TYR A 394 -24.67 -11.28 14.68
C TYR A 394 -24.95 -12.78 14.65
N SER A 395 -24.67 -13.40 13.50
CA SER A 395 -24.74 -14.84 13.32
C SER A 395 -23.62 -15.34 12.42
N SER A 396 -23.11 -16.54 12.70
CA SER A 396 -22.13 -17.20 11.84
C SER A 396 -22.30 -18.71 11.86
N MET A 397 -22.27 -19.32 10.68
CA MET A 397 -22.24 -20.78 10.51
C MET A 397 -20.82 -21.36 10.58
N TYR A 398 -19.79 -20.51 10.62
CA TYR A 398 -18.37 -20.94 10.60
C TYR A 398 -17.77 -21.11 12.01
N GLY A 399 -18.54 -20.83 13.07
CA GLY A 399 -18.08 -20.89 14.45
C GLY A 399 -18.06 -19.54 15.14
N THR A 400 -17.78 -19.55 16.45
CA THR A 400 -17.67 -18.35 17.28
C THR A 400 -16.53 -17.44 16.83
N TRP A 401 -15.40 -17.98 16.38
CA TRP A 401 -14.26 -17.20 15.87
C TRP A 401 -14.65 -16.26 14.70
N ALA A 402 -15.41 -16.77 13.74
CA ALA A 402 -15.85 -16.00 12.57
C ALA A 402 -16.93 -14.97 12.94
N LEU A 403 -17.80 -15.33 13.90
CA LEU A 403 -18.76 -14.38 14.45
C LEU A 403 -18.02 -13.19 15.09
N ILE A 404 -17.02 -13.46 15.92
CA ILE A 404 -16.23 -12.43 16.60
C ILE A 404 -15.46 -11.56 15.60
N ALA A 405 -14.88 -12.15 14.56
CA ALA A 405 -14.26 -11.37 13.49
C ALA A 405 -15.25 -10.36 12.87
N SER A 406 -16.50 -10.77 12.63
CA SER A 406 -17.55 -9.89 12.10
C SER A 406 -17.92 -8.77 13.08
N VAL A 407 -18.02 -9.08 14.37
CA VAL A 407 -18.30 -8.08 15.42
C VAL A 407 -17.17 -7.05 15.50
N LYS A 408 -15.91 -7.50 15.50
CA LYS A 408 -14.74 -6.60 15.48
C LYS A 408 -14.73 -5.71 14.24
N GLN A 409 -15.02 -6.29 13.08
CA GLN A 409 -15.02 -5.56 11.81
C GLN A 409 -16.07 -4.44 11.80
N ASP A 410 -17.29 -4.72 12.26
CA ASP A 410 -18.33 -3.69 12.36
C ASP A 410 -17.96 -2.61 13.38
N TYR A 411 -17.41 -3.00 14.52
CA TYR A 411 -16.92 -2.06 15.55
C TYR A 411 -15.86 -1.09 15.01
N CYS A 412 -14.95 -1.58 14.16
CA CYS A 412 -13.87 -0.80 13.57
C CYS A 412 -14.26 -0.02 12.31
N LYS A 413 -15.46 -0.23 11.76
CA LYS A 413 -15.88 0.35 10.49
C LYS A 413 -15.79 1.88 10.45
N GLU A 414 -16.17 2.56 11.52
CA GLU A 414 -16.14 4.02 11.61
C GLU A 414 -14.74 4.63 11.83
N MET A 415 -13.74 3.80 12.14
CA MET A 415 -12.37 4.25 12.41
C MET A 415 -11.48 4.24 11.16
N ARG A 416 -11.94 3.65 10.05
CA ARG A 416 -11.13 3.40 8.84
C ARG A 416 -10.47 4.64 8.25
N ASP A 417 -11.13 5.80 8.35
CA ASP A 417 -10.60 7.06 7.81
C ASP A 417 -9.64 7.78 8.76
N ASN A 418 -9.45 7.27 10.00
CA ASN A 418 -8.62 7.88 11.03
C ASN A 418 -7.60 6.88 11.60
N VAL A 419 -6.89 6.17 10.73
CA VAL A 419 -5.85 5.20 11.07
C VAL A 419 -4.47 5.78 10.79
N PHE A 420 -3.52 5.48 11.66
CA PHE A 420 -2.14 5.97 11.62
C PHE A 420 -1.18 4.78 11.67
N ASP A 421 -0.32 4.67 10.66
CA ASP A 421 0.80 3.73 10.67
C ASP A 421 1.87 4.23 11.64
N LEU A 422 2.46 3.30 12.40
CA LEU A 422 3.49 3.58 13.38
C LEU A 422 4.89 3.17 12.90
N TYR A 423 5.05 2.80 11.63
CA TYR A 423 6.35 2.68 10.96
C TYR A 423 6.75 3.99 10.28
N SER A 424 8.07 4.16 10.09
CA SER A 424 8.62 5.25 9.30
C SER A 424 9.30 4.71 8.06
N ASP A 425 8.87 5.15 6.88
CA ASP A 425 9.41 4.67 5.59
C ASP A 425 10.92 4.95 5.42
N TRP A 426 11.43 5.96 6.13
CA TRP A 426 12.85 6.33 6.18
C TRP A 426 13.68 5.51 7.19
N LEU A 427 13.04 4.64 7.97
CA LEU A 427 13.69 3.66 8.87
C LEU A 427 13.46 2.21 8.41
N LYS A 428 12.30 1.93 7.80
CA LYS A 428 11.87 0.60 7.34
C LYS A 428 11.22 0.74 5.95
N ASN A 429 11.70 0.02 4.94
CA ASN A 429 10.97 -0.11 3.68
C ASN A 429 9.73 -0.99 3.94
N ALA A 430 8.52 -0.44 3.71
CA ALA A 430 7.27 -1.07 4.10
C ALA A 430 6.97 -2.39 3.36
N GLU A 431 7.58 -2.62 2.18
CA GLU A 431 7.19 -3.72 1.29
C GLU A 431 8.02 -5.00 1.43
N TYR A 432 9.28 -4.96 1.89
CA TYR A 432 10.14 -6.16 1.94
C TYR A 432 11.12 -6.16 3.12
N TYR A 433 11.04 -7.22 3.93
CA TYR A 433 12.00 -7.51 5.00
C TYR A 433 13.39 -7.78 4.42
N ASP A 434 14.36 -6.87 4.62
CA ASP A 434 15.64 -7.09 5.34
C ASP A 434 16.61 -5.92 5.04
N GLY A 435 16.81 -5.02 6.01
CA GLY A 435 17.82 -3.93 5.94
C GLY A 435 17.29 -2.55 6.37
N GLN A 436 17.90 -1.95 7.40
CA GLN A 436 17.70 -0.54 7.71
C GLN A 436 18.54 0.35 6.79
N ILE A 437 17.98 1.48 6.35
CA ILE A 437 18.75 2.52 5.68
C ILE A 437 19.70 3.14 6.72
N VAL A 438 21.01 3.07 6.46
CA VAL A 438 21.99 3.76 7.31
C VAL A 438 21.94 5.25 6.96
N LEU A 439 21.50 6.07 7.92
CA LEU A 439 21.31 7.51 7.77
C LEU A 439 22.55 8.27 8.26
N THR A 440 22.96 9.30 7.51
CA THR A 440 23.88 10.31 8.04
C THR A 440 23.14 11.26 8.99
N ASN A 441 23.87 11.99 9.83
CA ASN A 441 23.26 12.99 10.74
C ASN A 441 22.40 14.01 9.99
N ARG A 442 22.84 14.44 8.80
CA ARG A 442 22.10 15.35 7.95
C ARG A 442 20.78 14.75 7.47
N MET A 443 20.79 13.49 7.02
CA MET A 443 19.58 12.79 6.58
C MET A 443 18.58 12.64 7.71
N LEU A 444 19.05 12.19 8.88
CA LEU A 444 18.21 12.07 10.07
C LEU A 444 17.56 13.41 10.43
N ASN A 445 18.35 14.48 10.53
CA ASN A 445 17.84 15.81 10.85
C ASN A 445 16.80 16.30 9.81
N HIS A 446 16.99 15.96 8.52
CA HIS A 446 16.01 16.28 7.48
C HIS A 446 14.69 15.51 7.66
N GLU A 447 14.73 14.20 7.93
CA GLU A 447 13.52 13.42 8.17
C GLU A 447 12.78 13.89 9.44
N LEU A 448 13.52 14.26 10.48
CA LEU A 448 12.94 14.84 11.70
C LEU A 448 12.31 16.22 11.45
N ALA A 449 12.95 17.06 10.63
CA ALA A 449 12.40 18.35 10.20
C ALA A 449 11.08 18.15 9.44
N TYR A 450 11.09 17.22 8.47
CA TYR A 450 9.91 16.86 7.70
C TYR A 450 8.81 16.34 8.62
N LEU A 451 9.10 15.43 9.55
CA LEU A 451 8.15 14.91 10.54
C LEU A 451 7.49 16.00 11.41
N VAL A 452 8.22 17.07 11.73
CA VAL A 452 7.66 18.22 12.48
C VAL A 452 6.76 19.07 11.58
N ASP A 453 7.24 19.45 10.39
CA ASP A 453 6.44 20.21 9.43
C ASP A 453 5.15 19.46 9.05
N SER A 454 5.25 18.15 8.91
CA SER A 454 4.16 17.20 8.69
C SER A 454 3.03 17.34 9.70
N TYR A 455 3.38 17.22 10.98
CA TYR A 455 2.43 17.24 12.08
C TYR A 455 1.72 18.61 12.20
N TYR A 456 2.48 19.71 12.07
CA TYR A 456 1.93 21.06 12.30
C TYR A 456 1.30 21.69 11.05
N LEU A 457 1.79 21.38 9.85
CA LEU A 457 1.38 22.02 8.59
C LEU A 457 0.54 21.10 7.70
N GLY A 458 0.41 19.82 8.05
CA GLY A 458 -0.42 18.84 7.33
C GLY A 458 0.14 18.38 5.99
N ASN A 459 1.42 18.66 5.69
CA ASN A 459 2.06 18.36 4.40
C ASN A 459 2.61 16.92 4.27
N TYR A 460 2.53 16.13 5.34
CA TYR A 460 2.67 14.68 5.28
C TYR A 460 1.39 14.10 5.85
N SER A 461 0.65 13.45 4.98
CA SER A 461 0.01 12.24 5.42
C SER A 461 1.16 11.25 5.53
N PRO A 462 1.57 10.73 6.72
CA PRO A 462 2.10 9.37 6.72
C PRO A 462 1.08 8.61 5.89
N GLU A 463 1.52 8.10 4.74
CA GLU A 463 0.58 7.67 3.72
C GLU A 463 -0.51 6.88 4.41
N LYS A 464 -1.75 7.28 4.13
CA LYS A 464 -2.91 6.45 4.35
C LYS A 464 -2.48 5.07 3.88
N SER A 465 -2.07 4.20 4.80
CA SER A 465 -2.49 2.83 4.67
C SER A 465 -3.99 3.02 4.58
N SER A 466 -4.51 2.92 3.37
CA SER A 466 -5.89 2.55 3.22
C SER A 466 -5.97 1.27 4.03
N PHE A 467 -6.39 1.38 5.30
CA PHE A 467 -7.03 0.28 5.99
C PHE A 467 -8.39 0.14 5.35
N TYR A 468 -8.32 -0.26 4.09
CA TYR A 468 -9.29 -1.14 3.53
C TYR A 468 -9.19 -2.42 4.35
N PHE A 469 -10.11 -2.57 5.30
CA PHE A 469 -10.84 -3.84 5.28
C PHE A 469 -11.64 -3.86 3.97
N GLU A 470 -10.93 -4.13 2.88
CA GLU A 470 -11.43 -4.63 1.62
C GLU A 470 -10.37 -5.56 1.07
N PHE A 471 -10.79 -6.77 0.76
CA PHE A 471 -10.10 -7.59 -0.21
C PHE A 471 -9.95 -6.76 -1.51
N ILE A 472 -8.71 -6.41 -1.88
CA ILE A 472 -8.38 -5.56 -3.04
C ILE A 472 -8.94 -6.20 -4.30
N GLY A 473 -9.58 -5.38 -5.16
CA GLY A 473 -9.44 -5.51 -6.61
C GLY A 473 -9.69 -6.91 -7.20
N GLY A 474 -10.53 -7.70 -6.55
CA GLY A 474 -10.64 -9.11 -6.82
C GLY A 474 -11.71 -9.40 -7.84
N PHE A 475 -11.51 -10.42 -8.66
CA PHE A 475 -12.60 -11.17 -9.24
C PHE A 475 -13.34 -11.85 -8.07
N ALA A 476 -14.37 -11.19 -7.54
CA ALA A 476 -15.05 -11.64 -6.33
C ALA A 476 -16.25 -12.52 -6.71
N LYS A 477 -16.23 -13.76 -6.19
CA LYS A 477 -17.21 -14.82 -6.42
C LYS A 477 -17.63 -15.04 -7.89
N PRO A 478 -16.71 -15.22 -8.84
CA PRO A 478 -17.00 -16.05 -10.00
C PRO A 478 -17.49 -17.45 -9.59
N VAL A 479 -18.72 -17.78 -9.95
CA VAL A 479 -19.28 -19.14 -9.82
C VAL A 479 -19.72 -19.67 -11.17
N ILE A 480 -19.39 -20.92 -11.46
CA ILE A 480 -19.61 -21.59 -12.74
C ILE A 480 -20.58 -22.75 -12.55
N TYR A 481 -21.73 -22.68 -13.21
CA TYR A 481 -22.73 -23.74 -13.29
C TYR A 481 -22.59 -24.48 -14.63
N LEU A 482 -22.74 -25.81 -14.59
CA LEU A 482 -22.63 -26.68 -15.76
C LEU A 482 -23.95 -27.45 -15.94
N TYR A 483 -24.65 -27.23 -17.05
CA TYR A 483 -25.95 -27.85 -17.36
C TYR A 483 -25.89 -28.69 -18.63
N PRO A 484 -25.32 -29.91 -18.60
CA PRO A 484 -25.30 -30.81 -19.76
C PRO A 484 -26.68 -31.47 -20.00
N LYS A 485 -26.96 -31.95 -21.23
CA LYS A 485 -28.23 -32.66 -21.52
C LYS A 485 -28.38 -34.02 -20.84
N LYS A 486 -27.26 -34.62 -20.47
CA LYS A 486 -27.14 -35.91 -19.77
C LYS A 486 -25.93 -35.82 -18.86
N GLU A 487 -25.83 -36.72 -17.89
CA GLU A 487 -24.63 -36.84 -17.04
C GLU A 487 -23.37 -36.91 -17.90
N THR A 488 -22.44 -35.98 -17.67
CA THR A 488 -21.28 -35.74 -18.54
C THR A 488 -20.06 -35.39 -17.69
N ASP A 489 -18.93 -36.00 -18.01
CA ASP A 489 -17.65 -35.59 -17.44
C ASP A 489 -17.17 -34.30 -18.10
N VAL A 490 -16.85 -33.30 -17.28
CA VAL A 490 -16.43 -31.97 -17.71
C VAL A 490 -15.11 -31.60 -17.04
N ASN A 491 -14.17 -31.13 -17.85
CA ASN A 491 -12.95 -30.48 -17.41
C ASN A 491 -13.09 -28.96 -17.59
N VAL A 492 -12.72 -28.19 -16.56
CA VAL A 492 -12.76 -26.72 -16.56
C VAL A 492 -11.42 -26.19 -16.09
N THR A 493 -10.78 -25.33 -16.90
CA THR A 493 -9.60 -24.56 -16.51
C THR A 493 -9.82 -23.07 -16.75
N ILE A 494 -9.16 -22.27 -15.93
CA ILE A 494 -9.11 -20.82 -15.97
C ILE A 494 -7.70 -20.40 -16.37
N ASP A 495 -7.62 -19.57 -17.40
CA ASP A 495 -6.42 -18.85 -17.79
C ASP A 495 -6.63 -17.38 -17.40
N LEU A 496 -6.05 -16.99 -16.27
CA LEU A 496 -6.26 -15.69 -15.63
C LEU A 496 -5.03 -14.82 -15.86
N ASP A 497 -5.24 -13.60 -16.38
CA ASP A 497 -4.24 -12.53 -16.40
C ASP A 497 -4.12 -11.94 -14.99
N GLY A 498 -3.48 -12.71 -14.11
CA GLY A 498 -3.50 -12.52 -12.66
C GLY A 498 -3.26 -13.83 -11.90
N ALA A 499 -3.74 -13.91 -10.66
CA ALA A 499 -3.59 -15.09 -9.81
C ALA A 499 -4.91 -15.49 -9.13
N LEU A 500 -5.17 -16.80 -9.06
CA LEU A 500 -6.29 -17.34 -8.28
C LEU A 500 -5.95 -17.28 -6.79
N THR A 501 -6.82 -16.67 -6.00
CA THR A 501 -6.63 -16.48 -4.55
C THR A 501 -7.43 -17.47 -3.73
N CYS A 502 -8.63 -17.84 -4.20
CA CYS A 502 -9.47 -18.84 -3.55
C CYS A 502 -10.18 -19.70 -4.59
N THR A 503 -10.32 -20.99 -4.33
CA THR A 503 -11.03 -21.91 -5.24
C THR A 503 -11.76 -22.98 -4.45
N TYR A 504 -12.96 -23.34 -4.90
CA TYR A 504 -13.78 -24.37 -4.28
C TYR A 504 -14.63 -25.09 -5.34
N PRO A 505 -14.47 -26.40 -5.58
CA PRO A 505 -13.48 -27.32 -4.98
C PRO A 505 -12.03 -26.90 -5.24
N LYS A 506 -11.04 -27.56 -4.63
CA LYS A 506 -9.62 -27.19 -4.81
C LYS A 506 -9.21 -27.27 -6.29
N TYR A 507 -8.72 -26.16 -6.85
CA TYR A 507 -8.49 -26.00 -8.29
C TYR A 507 -7.33 -26.81 -8.88
N LYS A 508 -6.29 -27.18 -8.12
CA LYS A 508 -5.09 -27.91 -8.61
C LYS A 508 -4.61 -27.36 -9.98
N ASN A 509 -4.93 -28.04 -11.09
CA ASN A 509 -4.61 -27.65 -12.48
C ASN A 509 -5.88 -27.60 -13.36
N GLY A 510 -7.03 -27.32 -12.77
CA GLY A 510 -8.36 -27.43 -13.36
C GLY A 510 -9.28 -28.39 -12.59
N TRP A 511 -10.58 -28.13 -12.66
CA TRP A 511 -11.59 -29.01 -12.10
C TRP A 511 -11.95 -30.11 -13.08
N ASN A 512 -12.04 -31.33 -12.56
CA ASN A 512 -12.55 -32.49 -13.26
C ASN A 512 -13.79 -32.96 -12.52
N VAL A 513 -14.96 -32.73 -13.10
CA VAL A 513 -16.25 -33.03 -12.46
C VAL A 513 -17.13 -33.90 -13.35
N THR A 514 -18.05 -34.63 -12.75
CA THR A 514 -19.20 -35.21 -13.45
C THR A 514 -20.40 -34.28 -13.22
N ALA A 515 -20.85 -33.60 -14.27
CA ALA A 515 -21.97 -32.66 -14.22
C ALA A 515 -23.29 -33.35 -14.61
N LYS A 516 -24.36 -33.08 -13.87
CA LYS A 516 -25.71 -33.59 -14.14
C LYS A 516 -26.60 -32.49 -14.75
N PRO A 517 -27.69 -32.86 -15.46
CA PRO A 517 -28.57 -31.88 -16.10
C PRO A 517 -29.25 -30.86 -15.17
N ASP A 518 -29.34 -31.15 -13.88
CA ASP A 518 -29.89 -30.24 -12.86
C ASP A 518 -28.86 -29.23 -12.31
N GLY A 519 -27.61 -29.29 -12.77
CA GLY A 519 -26.51 -28.45 -12.33
C GLY A 519 -25.65 -29.04 -11.22
N THR A 520 -26.00 -30.23 -10.70
CA THR A 520 -25.22 -30.93 -9.68
C THR A 520 -23.86 -31.38 -10.23
N LEU A 521 -22.78 -31.11 -9.50
CA LEU A 521 -21.42 -31.48 -9.87
C LEU A 521 -20.85 -32.49 -8.88
N ILE A 522 -20.25 -33.57 -9.37
CA ILE A 522 -19.47 -34.50 -8.53
C ILE A 522 -17.99 -34.30 -8.85
N ASN A 523 -17.21 -33.79 -7.90
CA ASN A 523 -15.78 -33.58 -8.10
C ASN A 523 -15.03 -34.91 -8.08
N LYS A 524 -14.19 -35.17 -9.09
CA LYS A 524 -13.49 -36.45 -9.22
C LYS A 524 -12.34 -36.61 -8.23
N ASP A 525 -11.83 -35.50 -7.70
CA ASP A 525 -10.68 -35.51 -6.78
C ASP A 525 -11.03 -35.93 -5.36
N ASP A 526 -12.21 -35.53 -4.86
CA ASP A 526 -12.66 -35.80 -3.49
C ASP A 526 -14.00 -36.56 -3.44
N THR A 527 -14.61 -36.84 -4.59
CA THR A 527 -15.90 -37.53 -4.76
C THR A 527 -17.10 -36.85 -4.11
N ARG A 528 -16.96 -35.57 -3.73
CA ARG A 528 -18.05 -34.79 -3.11
C ARG A 528 -18.93 -34.11 -4.15
N GLU A 529 -20.15 -33.82 -3.74
CA GLU A 529 -21.15 -33.08 -4.51
C GLU A 529 -21.00 -31.57 -4.29
N TYR A 530 -21.19 -30.80 -5.36
CA TYR A 530 -21.08 -29.33 -5.40
C TYR A 530 -22.18 -28.74 -6.27
N SER A 531 -22.69 -27.56 -5.88
CA SER A 531 -23.72 -26.83 -6.64
C SER A 531 -23.16 -26.02 -7.82
N TYR A 532 -21.87 -25.69 -7.78
CA TYR A 532 -21.13 -24.91 -8.79
C TYR A 532 -19.62 -25.04 -8.53
N LEU A 533 -18.80 -24.62 -9.50
CA LEU A 533 -17.37 -24.37 -9.28
C LEU A 533 -17.20 -22.90 -8.89
N TYR A 534 -16.34 -22.63 -7.92
CA TYR A 534 -16.11 -21.29 -7.40
C TYR A 534 -14.63 -20.93 -7.51
N TRP A 535 -14.37 -19.68 -7.90
CA TRP A 535 -13.06 -19.09 -7.76
C TRP A 535 -13.12 -17.62 -7.39
N GLU A 536 -12.02 -17.15 -6.81
CA GLU A 536 -11.64 -15.75 -6.68
C GLU A 536 -10.23 -15.56 -7.21
N GLY A 537 -9.93 -14.36 -7.68
CA GLY A 537 -8.60 -14.02 -8.16
C GLY A 537 -8.30 -12.54 -8.05
N ILE A 538 -7.05 -12.19 -8.28
CA ILE A 538 -6.54 -10.82 -8.35
C ILE A 538 -6.01 -10.58 -9.76
N GLY A 539 -6.25 -9.39 -10.32
CA GLY A 539 -5.71 -8.98 -11.63
C GLY A 539 -5.89 -7.48 -11.89
N GLU A 540 -5.14 -6.93 -12.83
CA GLU A 540 -5.06 -5.48 -13.11
C GLU A 540 -6.03 -5.02 -14.20
N THR A 541 -7.18 -5.68 -14.32
CA THR A 541 -8.12 -5.43 -15.42
C THR A 541 -8.73 -4.04 -15.33
N LYS A 542 -8.58 -3.24 -16.39
CA LYS A 542 -9.18 -1.92 -16.50
C LYS A 542 -10.63 -2.03 -16.96
N TRP A 543 -11.56 -1.65 -16.09
CA TRP A 543 -12.99 -1.72 -16.37
C TRP A 543 -13.51 -0.44 -17.03
N ASP A 544 -14.20 -0.58 -18.16
CA ASP A 544 -14.86 0.55 -18.82
C ASP A 544 -16.23 0.80 -18.17
N MET A 545 -16.32 1.87 -17.37
CA MET A 545 -17.57 2.34 -16.77
C MET A 545 -18.17 3.56 -17.49
N SER A 546 -17.81 3.81 -18.75
CA SER A 546 -18.32 4.95 -19.54
C SER A 546 -19.79 4.83 -19.93
N LYS A 547 -20.34 3.61 -19.89
CA LYS A 547 -21.78 3.30 -20.00
C LYS A 547 -22.20 2.38 -18.86
N GLY A 548 -23.43 2.52 -18.41
CA GLY A 548 -23.94 1.74 -17.29
C GLY A 548 -25.25 2.27 -16.74
N PHE A 549 -25.57 1.88 -15.53
CA PHE A 549 -26.82 2.22 -14.87
C PHE A 549 -26.53 2.88 -13.53
N VAL A 550 -27.11 4.05 -13.27
CA VAL A 550 -27.02 4.69 -11.95
C VAL A 550 -28.31 4.45 -11.18
N VAL A 551 -28.20 3.63 -10.14
CA VAL A 551 -29.35 3.08 -9.40
C VAL A 551 -29.26 3.50 -7.94
N LYS A 552 -30.36 3.99 -7.35
CA LYS A 552 -30.39 4.26 -5.90
C LYS A 552 -30.16 2.96 -5.11
N GLY A 553 -29.42 3.01 -4.00
CA GLY A 553 -29.15 1.80 -3.20
C GLY A 553 -30.41 1.06 -2.76
N ASN A 554 -31.45 1.79 -2.37
CA ASN A 554 -32.75 1.22 -2.01
C ASN A 554 -33.57 0.65 -3.19
N LYS A 555 -33.10 0.82 -4.43
CA LYS A 555 -33.69 0.28 -5.67
C LYS A 555 -32.82 -0.80 -6.32
N THR A 556 -31.68 -1.14 -5.73
CA THR A 556 -30.76 -2.14 -6.28
C THR A 556 -31.40 -3.52 -6.45
N ILE A 557 -32.28 -3.96 -5.54
CA ILE A 557 -32.97 -5.26 -5.65
C ILE A 557 -33.81 -5.33 -6.93
N GLU A 558 -34.70 -4.35 -7.10
CA GLU A 558 -35.61 -4.26 -8.26
C GLU A 558 -34.83 -4.23 -9.57
N PHE A 559 -33.75 -3.44 -9.60
CA PHE A 559 -32.86 -3.34 -10.74
C PHE A 559 -32.15 -4.66 -11.06
N LEU A 560 -31.51 -5.30 -10.08
CA LEU A 560 -30.77 -6.53 -10.30
C LEU A 560 -31.70 -7.68 -10.72
N GLN A 561 -32.90 -7.78 -10.13
CA GLN A 561 -33.90 -8.75 -10.56
C GLN A 561 -34.27 -8.55 -12.04
N GLU A 562 -34.62 -7.32 -12.43
CA GLU A 562 -34.99 -7.02 -13.81
C GLU A 562 -33.85 -7.33 -14.80
N LYS A 563 -32.63 -6.83 -14.53
CA LYS A 563 -31.52 -6.94 -15.49
C LYS A 563 -30.94 -8.35 -15.56
N LEU A 564 -30.80 -9.05 -14.43
CA LEU A 564 -30.25 -10.41 -14.42
C LEU A 564 -31.23 -11.42 -15.03
N GLU A 565 -32.54 -11.26 -14.82
CA GLU A 565 -33.55 -12.07 -15.51
C GLU A 565 -33.50 -11.82 -17.03
N TYR A 566 -33.39 -10.56 -17.44
CA TYR A 566 -33.25 -10.20 -18.86
C TYR A 566 -31.98 -10.79 -19.50
N LEU A 567 -30.86 -10.78 -18.78
CA LEU A 567 -29.59 -11.38 -19.21
C LEU A 567 -29.64 -12.92 -19.26
N GLY A 568 -30.69 -13.55 -18.74
CA GLY A 568 -30.94 -14.99 -18.86
C GLY A 568 -30.53 -15.83 -17.65
N LEU A 569 -30.29 -15.22 -16.48
CA LEU A 569 -30.19 -15.98 -15.24
C LEU A 569 -31.54 -16.57 -14.84
N THR A 570 -31.51 -17.78 -14.31
CA THR A 570 -32.64 -18.43 -13.65
C THR A 570 -32.84 -17.87 -12.24
N ALA A 571 -34.01 -18.11 -11.66
CA ALA A 571 -34.30 -17.74 -10.27
C ALA A 571 -33.26 -18.25 -9.26
N LYS A 572 -32.68 -19.44 -9.48
CA LYS A 572 -31.63 -19.99 -8.60
C LYS A 572 -30.37 -19.13 -8.67
N GLU A 573 -29.84 -18.93 -9.88
CA GLU A 573 -28.57 -18.22 -10.10
C GLU A 573 -28.69 -16.74 -9.71
N LEU A 574 -29.80 -16.07 -10.05
CA LEU A 574 -29.98 -14.65 -9.74
C LEU A 574 -30.16 -14.40 -8.23
N ASN A 575 -30.81 -15.31 -7.51
CA ASN A 575 -30.95 -15.17 -6.05
C ASN A 575 -29.59 -15.31 -5.37
N GLU A 576 -28.75 -16.26 -5.80
CA GLU A 576 -27.39 -16.41 -5.27
C GLU A 576 -26.48 -15.21 -5.61
N PHE A 577 -26.66 -14.62 -6.79
CA PHE A 577 -26.00 -13.37 -7.19
C PHE A 577 -26.40 -12.21 -6.26
N ILE A 578 -27.71 -11.98 -6.11
CA ILE A 578 -28.25 -10.86 -5.33
C ILE A 578 -27.89 -11.01 -3.85
N VAL A 579 -28.02 -12.20 -3.26
CA VAL A 579 -27.67 -12.45 -1.85
C VAL A 579 -26.22 -12.09 -1.55
N TYR A 580 -25.31 -12.29 -2.52
CA TYR A 580 -23.92 -11.93 -2.34
C TYR A 580 -23.63 -10.44 -2.50
N TRP A 581 -24.14 -9.82 -3.58
CA TRP A 581 -23.78 -8.44 -3.94
C TRP A 581 -24.62 -7.37 -3.25
N LEU A 582 -25.89 -7.65 -2.94
CA LEU A 582 -26.82 -6.67 -2.36
C LEU A 582 -26.32 -6.05 -1.03
N PRO A 583 -25.72 -6.81 -0.08
CA PRO A 583 -25.19 -6.23 1.16
C PRO A 583 -24.21 -5.08 0.94
N GLN A 584 -23.46 -5.10 -0.17
CA GLN A 584 -22.45 -4.10 -0.51
C GLN A 584 -23.05 -2.88 -1.23
N MET A 585 -24.23 -3.01 -1.82
CA MET A 585 -24.82 -1.99 -2.69
C MET A 585 -26.04 -1.26 -2.09
N HIS A 586 -26.77 -1.90 -1.19
CA HIS A 586 -28.09 -1.40 -0.75
C HIS A 586 -28.03 -0.12 0.11
N ASN A 587 -26.91 0.10 0.82
CA ASN A 587 -26.72 1.28 1.68
C ASN A 587 -26.08 2.47 0.96
N ASN A 588 -25.62 2.28 -0.28
CA ASN A 588 -25.07 3.38 -1.08
C ASN A 588 -26.19 4.34 -1.48
N LYS A 589 -25.91 5.65 -1.55
CA LYS A 589 -26.90 6.61 -2.04
C LYS A 589 -27.28 6.30 -3.49
N TYR A 590 -26.27 6.06 -4.31
CA TYR A 590 -26.38 5.56 -5.68
C TYR A 590 -25.29 4.52 -5.95
N ASN A 591 -25.52 3.64 -6.91
CA ASN A 591 -24.56 2.69 -7.45
C ASN A 591 -24.46 2.95 -8.96
N LEU A 592 -23.26 3.21 -9.48
CA LEU A 592 -23.00 3.07 -10.91
C LEU A 592 -22.66 1.61 -11.18
N ILE A 593 -23.42 0.95 -12.05
CA ILE A 593 -23.32 -0.48 -12.34
C ILE A 593 -23.09 -0.68 -13.84
N THR A 594 -22.13 -1.52 -14.20
CA THR A 594 -21.89 -1.96 -15.58
C THR A 594 -21.63 -3.48 -15.62
N PHE A 595 -22.09 -4.14 -16.68
CA PHE A 595 -21.88 -5.58 -16.87
C PHE A 595 -20.82 -5.83 -17.95
N GLN A 596 -19.70 -6.41 -17.56
CA GLN A 596 -18.54 -6.62 -18.42
C GLN A 596 -18.59 -8.02 -19.03
N THR A 597 -18.29 -8.11 -20.33
CA THR A 597 -18.23 -9.38 -21.07
C THR A 597 -16.90 -9.52 -21.79
N ASP A 598 -16.60 -8.66 -22.77
CA ASP A 598 -15.39 -8.80 -23.60
C ASP A 598 -14.10 -8.62 -22.81
N VAL A 599 -14.05 -7.60 -21.95
CA VAL A 599 -12.89 -7.32 -21.09
C VAL A 599 -12.68 -8.45 -20.08
N TYR A 600 -13.77 -8.98 -19.53
CA TYR A 600 -13.73 -10.10 -18.58
C TYR A 600 -13.29 -11.43 -19.23
N GLU A 601 -13.73 -11.69 -20.47
CA GLU A 601 -13.30 -12.87 -21.24
C GLU A 601 -11.80 -12.82 -21.58
N GLN A 602 -11.26 -11.62 -21.82
CA GLN A 602 -9.83 -11.42 -22.07
C GLN A 602 -9.00 -11.58 -20.80
N SER A 603 -9.49 -11.09 -19.66
CA SER A 603 -8.76 -11.15 -18.40
C SER A 603 -8.85 -12.51 -17.71
N ALA A 604 -9.96 -13.22 -17.84
CA ALA A 604 -10.20 -14.49 -17.17
C ALA A 604 -10.84 -15.48 -18.16
N LYS A 605 -10.03 -16.20 -18.93
CA LYS A 605 -10.52 -17.09 -19.98
C LYS A 605 -10.89 -18.47 -19.44
N LEU A 606 -12.10 -18.93 -19.78
CA LEU A 606 -12.56 -20.28 -19.44
C LEU A 606 -12.32 -21.26 -20.58
N ASN A 607 -11.61 -22.35 -20.29
CA ASN A 607 -11.49 -23.49 -21.19
C ASN A 607 -12.28 -24.67 -20.63
N ILE A 608 -13.30 -25.12 -21.38
CA ILE A 608 -14.23 -26.17 -20.95
C ILE A 608 -14.25 -27.30 -21.97
N SER A 609 -14.12 -28.54 -21.49
CA SER A 609 -14.17 -29.76 -22.31
C SER A 609 -15.12 -30.79 -21.70
N PRO A 610 -16.14 -31.31 -22.42
CA PRO A 610 -16.49 -30.99 -23.81
C PRO A 610 -16.94 -29.54 -23.99
N LYS A 611 -16.83 -29.01 -25.21
CA LYS A 611 -17.21 -27.62 -25.50
C LYS A 611 -18.72 -27.41 -25.24
N PRO A 612 -19.12 -26.37 -24.49
CA PRO A 612 -20.53 -26.06 -24.31
C PRO A 612 -21.18 -25.55 -25.59
N ASP A 613 -22.47 -25.85 -25.74
CA ASP A 613 -23.32 -25.39 -26.84
C ASP A 613 -23.73 -23.92 -26.65
N SER A 614 -23.82 -23.44 -25.40
CA SER A 614 -24.07 -22.04 -25.07
C SER A 614 -23.38 -21.65 -23.75
N MET A 615 -22.91 -20.41 -23.66
CA MET A 615 -22.19 -19.90 -22.48
C MET A 615 -22.61 -18.46 -22.17
N LEU A 616 -23.05 -18.24 -20.93
CA LEU A 616 -23.36 -16.92 -20.37
C LEU A 616 -22.31 -16.56 -19.34
N ARG A 617 -21.65 -15.42 -19.48
CA ARG A 617 -20.68 -14.90 -18.51
C ARG A 617 -21.04 -13.47 -18.16
N ILE A 618 -21.37 -13.23 -16.89
CA ILE A 618 -21.81 -11.92 -16.40
C ILE A 618 -20.87 -11.47 -15.30
N PHE A 619 -20.12 -10.41 -15.56
CA PHE A 619 -19.24 -9.83 -14.56
C PHE A 619 -19.68 -8.41 -14.22
N MET A 620 -20.25 -8.23 -13.02
CA MET A 620 -20.75 -6.93 -12.60
C MET A 620 -19.63 -6.09 -12.00
N VAL A 621 -19.41 -4.90 -12.54
CA VAL A 621 -18.55 -3.88 -11.94
C VAL A 621 -19.46 -2.80 -11.38
N PHE A 622 -19.31 -2.45 -10.11
CA PHE A 622 -20.04 -1.32 -9.55
C PHE A 622 -19.16 -0.37 -8.75
N LYS A 623 -19.61 0.88 -8.64
CA LYS A 623 -19.01 1.92 -7.81
C LYS A 623 -20.09 2.63 -7.00
N GLY A 624 -19.88 2.75 -5.69
CA GLY A 624 -20.71 3.58 -4.83
C GLY A 624 -20.58 5.06 -5.20
N LEU A 625 -21.70 5.78 -5.27
CA LEU A 625 -21.74 7.20 -5.60
C LEU A 625 -22.53 7.97 -4.53
N ASP A 626 -22.02 9.15 -4.17
CA ASP A 626 -22.71 10.07 -3.27
C ASP A 626 -23.86 10.83 -3.94
N GLU A 627 -23.77 11.02 -5.25
CA GLU A 627 -24.72 11.78 -6.05
C GLU A 627 -25.08 11.03 -7.34
N PHE A 628 -26.24 11.39 -7.91
CA PHE A 628 -26.66 10.84 -9.20
C PHE A 628 -25.80 11.41 -10.33
N VAL A 629 -25.24 10.53 -11.15
CA VAL A 629 -24.52 10.90 -12.37
C VAL A 629 -25.34 10.47 -13.59
N ASN A 630 -25.50 11.38 -14.55
CA ASN A 630 -26.15 11.03 -15.82
C ASN A 630 -25.14 10.37 -16.75
N ILE A 631 -25.38 9.10 -17.09
CA ILE A 631 -24.54 8.31 -17.98
C ILE A 631 -25.40 7.64 -19.05
N GLU A 632 -24.80 7.32 -20.19
CA GLU A 632 -25.48 6.54 -21.22
C GLU A 632 -25.74 5.12 -20.70
N GLU A 633 -26.98 4.65 -20.85
CA GLU A 633 -27.34 3.30 -20.43
C GLU A 633 -26.63 2.25 -21.29
N GLN A 634 -26.16 1.19 -20.65
CA GLN A 634 -25.54 0.07 -21.34
C GLN A 634 -26.59 -0.74 -22.12
N GLU A 635 -26.28 -1.09 -23.38
CA GLU A 635 -27.11 -2.03 -24.14
C GLU A 635 -26.83 -3.47 -23.70
N LEU A 636 -27.89 -4.19 -23.29
CA LEU A 636 -27.81 -5.58 -22.85
C LEU A 636 -28.43 -6.51 -23.91
N SER A 637 -27.80 -7.66 -24.13
CA SER A 637 -28.29 -8.69 -25.05
C SER A 637 -28.88 -9.88 -24.31
N LEU A 638 -29.99 -10.41 -24.82
CA LEU A 638 -30.65 -11.59 -24.24
C LEU A 638 -29.86 -12.86 -24.59
N PHE A 639 -29.74 -13.77 -23.62
CA PHE A 639 -29.06 -15.05 -23.78
C PHE A 639 -30.06 -16.21 -23.90
N GLU A 640 -29.84 -17.10 -24.88
CA GLU A 640 -30.63 -18.31 -25.07
C GLU A 640 -29.85 -19.57 -24.66
N ARG A 641 -30.43 -20.33 -23.72
CA ARG A 641 -29.86 -21.60 -23.26
C ARG A 641 -30.08 -22.70 -24.29
N ASN A 642 -29.01 -23.10 -24.96
CA ASN A 642 -29.02 -24.15 -25.96
C ASN A 642 -28.06 -25.26 -25.56
N GLY A 643 -28.57 -26.49 -25.53
CA GLY A 643 -27.79 -27.69 -25.27
C GLY A 643 -27.00 -27.69 -23.97
N PHE A 644 -25.75 -28.17 -23.99
CA PHE A 644 -24.86 -28.05 -22.85
C PHE A 644 -24.60 -26.56 -22.57
N THR A 645 -25.22 -26.05 -21.51
CA THR A 645 -25.18 -24.64 -21.14
C THR A 645 -24.21 -24.45 -19.97
N VAL A 646 -23.37 -23.43 -20.07
CA VAL A 646 -22.52 -22.96 -18.96
C VAL A 646 -22.94 -21.56 -18.57
N VAL A 647 -23.06 -21.31 -17.28
CA VAL A 647 -23.34 -19.99 -16.73
C VAL A 647 -22.26 -19.64 -15.75
N GLU A 648 -21.62 -18.50 -15.92
CA GLU A 648 -20.76 -17.91 -14.94
C GLU A 648 -21.26 -16.51 -14.58
N TRP A 649 -21.29 -16.21 -13.29
CA TRP A 649 -21.43 -14.84 -12.84
C TRP A 649 -20.43 -14.51 -11.74
N GLY A 650 -20.05 -13.24 -11.67
CA GLY A 650 -19.14 -12.69 -10.66
C GLY A 650 -19.20 -11.16 -10.67
N GLY A 651 -18.27 -10.51 -9.99
CA GLY A 651 -18.19 -9.06 -10.02
C GLY A 651 -17.08 -8.47 -9.18
N ILE A 652 -17.09 -7.15 -9.06
CA ILE A 652 -16.14 -6.34 -8.31
C ILE A 652 -16.74 -4.98 -7.93
N GLU A 653 -16.36 -4.47 -6.76
CA GLU A 653 -16.54 -3.06 -6.40
C GLU A 653 -15.28 -2.27 -6.76
N ILE A 654 -15.43 -1.17 -7.51
CA ILE A 654 -14.37 -0.19 -7.74
C ILE A 654 -14.56 0.95 -6.76
N LYS A 655 -13.51 1.24 -6.00
CA LYS A 655 -13.53 2.29 -4.99
C LYS A 655 -13.10 3.65 -5.55
#